data_AF-A0A5A9FXF6-F1
#
_entry.id   AF-A0A5A9FXF6-F1
#
_cell.length_a   1.000
_cell.length_b   1.000
_cell.length_c   1.000
_cell.angle_alpha   90.00
_cell.angle_beta   90.00
_cell.angle_gamma   90.00
#
_symmetry.space_group_name_H-M   'P 1'
#
loop_
_entity.id
_entity.type
_entity.pdbx_description
1 polymer ?
#
loop_
_entity_poly.entity_id
_entity_poly.type
_entity_poly.pdbx_seq_one_letter_code
_entity_poly.pdbx_strand_id
1 'polypeptide(L)'
;MSLDSLDRPLPRAFGGADRRNAARSDVPTSRGSSFARILVGLLLGLGALIVAYQFGMNMHASTGLPYWDDWGYFFGTAQGVQQPLTVQSVFAKDSDHVAPFFKLLTHGLWQAIGVDFLAFRLVGWLAFAAMLASYALVLLRDCVRSAWDAVPVAAAGLFLTGTLNNEYFYYQHMGLAQPIFFTCLFLFLHTLTRGRLVLATLFLLAFGSTGVFGASYALGAAGAGAVLALRRDGWRDRLDGRTLVAVGGGLLLTAAMLWMTFHGSYANHTGQPLVLPWHSGFWAFQLGAFATAAGLPVEAVGAPLSLAAGAAALALCLIPAAGLLLGSTGRENRNAALAIAGLIAGAVIVTMTTALGRAGLCGEGIANALRCGTIPRYAYPVLLAFPAAVAGWTLLLGRRTGMGAMAGVVLAAALAVGHGAGTDAFWRHWSVAGLNRMVAERDAAAERCVATYLHAIRKPDGMDWNQPLVCPSASPRDIAPFLHAAYDLKADFVQAILADAASRPERAMLATLLQAGKLDEASARLRLEAPPRDGGLLGSLDRFTQLPSGSLAALGWAVDAAVPAPAAFVLLGVGDHIVATSPTGGARPDVAAVLKDGRMTDSGFSLAVPPELTGQRVRLFVLGHDGGLKELTPPGGVAATP
;
A
#
# COMPACT_ATOMS: atom_id res chain seq x y z
N MET A 1 -0.86 18.57 18.84
CA MET A 1 -1.94 19.56 18.65
C MET A 1 -2.58 19.83 20.00
N SER A 2 -2.67 21.08 20.49
CA SER A 2 -3.36 21.36 21.78
C SER A 2 -4.87 21.35 21.57
N LEU A 3 -5.59 20.57 22.37
CA LEU A 3 -7.07 20.47 22.33
C LEU A 3 -7.76 21.74 22.84
N ASP A 4 -7.03 22.64 23.51
CA ASP A 4 -7.56 23.89 24.04
C ASP A 4 -7.96 24.89 22.93
N SER A 5 -7.57 24.64 21.67
CA SER A 5 -8.01 25.45 20.55
C SER A 5 -9.42 25.14 20.05
N LEU A 6 -10.05 24.04 20.48
CA LEU A 6 -11.37 23.61 20.00
C LEU A 6 -12.53 24.45 20.53
N ASP A 7 -12.35 25.11 21.69
CA ASP A 7 -13.37 25.97 22.33
C ASP A 7 -13.08 27.47 22.14
N ARG A 8 -11.96 27.85 21.50
CA ARG A 8 -11.69 29.27 21.21
C ARG A 8 -12.58 29.73 20.05
N PRO A 9 -13.38 30.80 20.20
CA PRO A 9 -13.95 31.46 19.04
C PRO A 9 -12.80 31.81 18.09
N LEU A 10 -12.98 31.50 16.80
CA LEU A 10 -11.97 31.78 15.78
C LEU A 10 -11.52 33.25 15.89
N PRO A 11 -10.22 33.54 15.80
CA PRO A 11 -9.73 34.89 16.05
C PRO A 11 -10.35 35.87 15.06
N ARG A 12 -11.18 36.80 15.56
CA ARG A 12 -11.64 37.97 14.79
C ARG A 12 -10.40 38.77 14.41
N ALA A 13 -10.04 38.76 13.12
CA ALA A 13 -9.04 39.67 12.60
C ALA A 13 -9.57 41.10 12.79
N PHE A 14 -8.83 41.91 13.54
CA PHE A 14 -9.09 43.32 13.76
C PHE A 14 -9.17 44.06 12.42
N GLY A 15 -10.40 44.30 11.95
CA GLY A 15 -10.75 45.37 11.02
C GLY A 15 -11.40 46.48 11.85
N GLY A 16 -10.84 47.68 11.77
CA GLY A 16 -11.08 48.77 12.71
C GLY A 16 -12.52 49.25 12.84
N ALA A 17 -12.73 49.94 13.97
CA ALA A 17 -13.87 50.78 14.35
C ALA A 17 -15.13 50.08 14.89
N ASP A 18 -14.99 49.35 16.00
CA ASP A 18 -15.99 49.45 17.08
C ASP A 18 -15.36 49.14 18.45
N ARG A 19 -14.92 50.19 19.15
CA ARG A 19 -14.26 50.15 20.46
C ARG A 19 -15.26 50.32 21.61
N ARG A 20 -16.36 49.56 21.65
CA ARG A 20 -17.23 49.46 22.85
C ARG A 20 -17.94 48.11 22.88
N ASN A 21 -17.26 47.07 23.36
CA ASN A 21 -17.84 45.87 23.99
C ASN A 21 -16.74 44.89 24.44
N ALA A 22 -15.71 45.41 25.13
CA ALA A 22 -14.74 44.59 25.84
C ALA A 22 -15.24 44.37 27.29
N ALA A 23 -16.38 43.68 27.41
CA ALA A 23 -16.80 43.08 28.68
C ALA A 23 -16.64 41.57 28.52
N ARG A 24 -15.73 41.02 29.32
CA ARG A 24 -15.46 39.59 29.53
C ARG A 24 -16.74 38.76 29.45
N SER A 25 -16.81 37.87 28.46
CA SER A 25 -17.58 36.64 28.55
C SER A 25 -16.59 35.48 28.64
N ASP A 26 -15.93 35.35 29.79
CA ASP A 26 -15.39 34.06 30.22
C ASP A 26 -16.61 33.17 30.53
N VAL A 27 -17.19 32.60 29.49
CA VAL A 27 -18.18 31.53 29.63
C VAL A 27 -17.39 30.35 30.21
N PRO A 28 -17.72 29.86 31.41
CA PRO A 28 -17.03 28.71 31.97
C PRO A 28 -17.16 27.56 30.98
N THR A 29 -16.05 26.90 30.63
CA THR A 29 -16.07 25.67 29.84
C THR A 29 -17.03 24.71 30.52
N SER A 30 -18.20 24.49 29.93
CA SER A 30 -19.20 23.62 30.53
C SER A 30 -18.60 22.22 30.70
N ARG A 31 -18.98 21.50 31.77
CA ARG A 31 -18.51 20.11 31.99
C ARG A 31 -18.68 19.24 30.73
N GLY A 32 -19.69 19.53 29.91
CA GLY A 32 -19.94 18.86 28.63
C GLY A 32 -18.88 19.08 27.54
N SER A 33 -18.19 20.24 27.48
CA SER A 33 -17.10 20.46 26.51
C SER A 33 -15.82 19.72 26.90
N SER A 34 -15.59 19.55 28.21
CA SER A 34 -14.45 18.79 28.73
C SER A 34 -14.55 17.31 28.36
N PHE A 35 -15.74 16.70 28.48
CA PHE A 35 -15.94 15.29 28.12
C PHE A 35 -15.73 15.04 26.62
N ALA A 36 -16.29 15.90 25.76
CA ALA A 36 -16.10 15.78 24.31
C ALA A 36 -14.62 15.89 23.90
N ARG A 37 -13.84 16.78 24.54
CA ARG A 37 -12.39 16.88 24.30
C ARG A 37 -11.65 15.60 24.69
N ILE A 38 -12.01 14.99 25.82
CA ILE A 38 -11.45 13.71 26.24
C ILE A 38 -11.77 12.63 25.19
N LEU A 39 -13.02 12.55 24.74
CA LEU A 39 -13.43 11.57 23.73
C LEU A 39 -12.68 11.75 22.40
N VAL A 40 -12.54 12.97 21.90
CA VAL A 40 -11.73 13.25 20.71
C VAL A 40 -10.27 12.85 20.93
N GLY A 41 -9.70 13.18 22.09
CA GLY A 41 -8.34 12.77 22.46
C GLY A 41 -8.15 11.25 22.48
N LEU A 42 -9.12 10.51 23.03
CA LEU A 42 -9.12 9.05 23.04
C LEU A 42 -9.21 8.45 21.63
N LEU A 43 -10.08 8.99 20.78
CA LEU A 43 -10.22 8.54 19.38
C LEU A 43 -8.93 8.77 18.59
N LEU A 44 -8.32 9.95 18.73
CA LEU A 44 -7.03 10.27 18.09
C LEU A 44 -5.89 9.41 18.63
N GLY A 45 -5.84 9.19 19.95
CA GLY A 45 -4.85 8.33 20.60
C GLY A 45 -4.97 6.87 20.15
N LEU A 46 -6.19 6.35 20.04
CA LEU A 46 -6.45 5.02 19.51
C LEU A 46 -6.03 4.91 18.03
N GLY A 47 -6.36 5.90 17.19
CA GLY A 47 -5.92 5.93 15.80
C GLY A 47 -4.39 5.95 15.66
N ALA A 48 -3.71 6.75 16.49
CA ALA A 48 -2.25 6.78 16.52
C ALA A 48 -1.65 5.45 16.98
N LEU A 49 -2.24 4.79 17.97
CA LEU A 49 -1.81 3.47 18.43
C LEU A 49 -1.98 2.40 17.34
N ILE A 50 -3.10 2.42 16.62
CA ILE A 50 -3.35 1.52 15.49
C ILE A 50 -2.29 1.71 14.41
N VAL A 51 -2.02 2.96 14.00
CA VAL A 51 -0.99 3.27 13.00
C VAL A 51 0.40 2.82 13.47
N ALA A 52 0.76 3.07 14.72
CA ALA A 52 2.05 2.65 15.27
C ALA A 52 2.20 1.13 15.35
N TYR A 53 1.14 0.42 15.77
CA TYR A 53 1.12 -1.03 15.82
C TYR A 53 1.23 -1.64 14.41
N GLN A 54 0.47 -1.12 13.46
CA GLN A 54 0.53 -1.53 12.05
C GLN A 54 1.92 -1.32 11.46
N PHE A 55 2.53 -0.16 11.73
CA PHE A 55 3.90 0.15 11.32
C PHE A 55 4.90 -0.87 11.88
N GLY A 56 4.89 -1.09 13.20
CA GLY A 56 5.83 -2.02 13.84
C GLY A 56 5.73 -3.44 13.28
N MET A 57 4.50 -3.90 13.03
CA MET A 57 4.27 -5.21 12.45
C MET A 57 4.67 -5.29 10.96
N ASN A 58 4.44 -4.23 10.18
CA ASN A 58 4.85 -4.17 8.78
C ASN A 58 6.38 -4.18 8.65
N MET A 59 7.09 -3.43 9.49
CA MET A 59 8.55 -3.43 9.52
C MET A 59 9.12 -4.79 9.92
N HIS A 60 8.44 -5.55 10.78
CA HIS A 60 8.87 -6.89 11.16
C HIS A 60 8.73 -7.92 10.02
N ALA A 61 7.71 -7.79 9.17
CA ALA A 61 7.44 -8.72 8.07
C ALA A 61 8.19 -8.37 6.77
N SER A 62 8.68 -7.14 6.65
CA SER A 62 9.25 -6.56 5.43
C SER A 62 10.73 -6.92 5.25
N THR A 63 11.12 -7.29 4.03
CA THR A 63 12.54 -7.57 3.74
C THR A 63 13.26 -6.46 2.93
N GLY A 64 12.55 -5.38 2.61
CA GLY A 64 13.09 -4.28 1.81
C GLY A 64 13.15 -4.57 0.31
N LEU A 65 12.63 -5.70 -0.16
CA LEU A 65 12.61 -6.05 -1.59
C LEU A 65 11.65 -5.10 -2.37
N PRO A 66 12.07 -4.51 -3.51
CA PRO A 66 11.21 -3.65 -4.32
C PRO A 66 10.03 -4.41 -4.96
N TYR A 67 8.89 -3.75 -5.17
CA TYR A 67 7.68 -4.38 -5.73
C TYR A 67 7.15 -3.59 -6.92
N TRP A 68 6.74 -4.31 -7.97
CA TRP A 68 6.09 -3.75 -9.15
C TRP A 68 6.89 -2.60 -9.79
N ASP A 69 6.35 -1.38 -9.77
CA ASP A 69 6.89 -0.20 -10.44
C ASP A 69 8.13 0.37 -9.73
N ASP A 70 8.40 -0.04 -8.48
CA ASP A 70 9.60 0.38 -7.75
C ASP A 70 10.89 0.02 -8.48
N TRP A 71 10.93 -1.14 -9.13
CA TRP A 71 12.10 -1.61 -9.86
C TRP A 71 12.51 -0.61 -10.94
N GLY A 72 11.55 -0.17 -11.74
CA GLY A 72 11.77 0.88 -12.74
C GLY A 72 12.05 2.24 -12.11
N TYR A 73 11.37 2.57 -11.01
CA TYR A 73 11.51 3.85 -10.35
C TYR A 73 12.89 4.07 -9.72
N PHE A 74 13.43 3.08 -9.04
CA PHE A 74 14.71 3.19 -8.34
C PHE A 74 15.90 2.77 -9.17
N PHE A 75 15.72 1.88 -10.15
CA PHE A 75 16.82 1.28 -10.90
C PHE A 75 16.70 1.45 -12.42
N GLY A 76 15.68 2.17 -12.91
CA GLY A 76 15.52 2.45 -14.34
C GLY A 76 16.72 3.14 -14.95
N THR A 77 17.07 2.76 -16.18
CA THR A 77 18.24 3.29 -16.90
C THR A 77 18.06 4.74 -17.36
N ALA A 78 16.82 5.15 -17.68
CA ALA A 78 16.52 6.52 -18.11
C ALA A 78 16.07 7.43 -16.94
N GLN A 79 15.43 6.85 -15.92
CA GLN A 79 14.71 7.62 -14.89
C GLN A 79 14.86 7.09 -13.48
N GLY A 80 15.69 6.07 -13.26
CA GLY A 80 15.88 5.54 -11.93
C GLY A 80 16.43 6.62 -10.98
N VAL A 81 16.12 6.56 -9.68
CA VAL A 81 16.59 7.53 -8.66
C VAL A 81 18.11 7.71 -8.68
N GLN A 82 18.87 6.69 -9.05
CA GLN A 82 20.32 6.72 -9.23
C GLN A 82 20.81 7.59 -10.40
N GLN A 83 19.95 7.90 -11.38
CA GLN A 83 20.34 8.71 -12.52
C GLN A 83 20.63 10.17 -12.12
N PRO A 84 21.58 10.86 -12.78
CA PRO A 84 21.84 12.27 -12.54
C PRO A 84 20.59 13.13 -12.72
N LEU A 85 20.39 14.12 -11.84
CA LEU A 85 19.31 15.09 -11.97
C LEU A 85 19.59 16.07 -13.12
N THR A 86 19.07 15.74 -14.30
CA THR A 86 19.03 16.62 -15.48
C THR A 86 17.61 17.13 -15.71
N VAL A 87 17.46 18.22 -16.46
CA VAL A 87 16.13 18.72 -16.86
C VAL A 87 15.35 17.62 -17.60
N GLN A 88 16.02 16.87 -18.47
CA GLN A 88 15.41 15.75 -19.17
C GLN A 88 14.94 14.67 -18.19
N SER A 89 15.77 14.19 -17.27
CA SER A 89 15.39 13.12 -16.34
C SER A 89 14.28 13.51 -15.36
N VAL A 90 14.17 14.80 -15.00
CA VAL A 90 13.12 15.30 -14.10
C VAL A 90 11.74 15.37 -14.78
N PHE A 91 11.73 15.57 -16.11
CA PHE A 91 10.50 15.69 -16.91
C PHE A 91 10.32 14.54 -17.92
N ALA A 92 11.06 13.43 -17.77
CA ALA A 92 11.01 12.32 -18.71
C ALA A 92 9.72 11.48 -18.54
N LYS A 93 9.34 10.79 -19.63
CA LYS A 93 8.02 10.17 -19.86
C LYS A 93 7.75 8.80 -19.18
N ASP A 94 8.76 7.95 -19.06
CA ASP A 94 8.68 6.52 -18.70
C ASP A 94 8.24 6.18 -17.26
N SER A 95 7.78 7.16 -16.48
CA SER A 95 7.27 6.91 -15.14
C SER A 95 6.10 7.83 -14.82
N ASP A 96 4.89 7.37 -15.17
CA ASP A 96 3.61 8.12 -15.11
C ASP A 96 3.20 8.61 -13.72
N HIS A 97 3.95 8.19 -12.71
CA HIS A 97 3.70 8.49 -11.31
C HIS A 97 4.75 9.46 -10.74
N VAL A 98 5.72 9.90 -11.55
CA VAL A 98 6.87 10.68 -11.08
C VAL A 98 6.68 12.16 -11.31
N ALA A 99 6.21 12.81 -10.25
CA ALA A 99 6.27 14.24 -10.08
C ALA A 99 7.73 14.73 -10.08
N PRO A 100 8.08 15.86 -10.73
CA PRO A 100 9.37 16.51 -10.57
C PRO A 100 9.77 16.67 -9.09
N PHE A 101 8.83 17.09 -8.25
CA PHE A 101 9.06 17.24 -6.81
C PHE A 101 9.39 15.91 -6.11
N PHE A 102 8.69 14.84 -6.47
CA PHE A 102 8.93 13.51 -5.90
C PHE A 102 10.29 12.98 -6.32
N LYS A 103 10.67 13.14 -7.59
CA LYS A 103 12.00 12.77 -8.09
C LYS A 103 13.12 13.49 -7.35
N LEU A 104 12.98 14.79 -7.14
CA LEU A 104 13.95 15.58 -6.39
C LEU A 104 14.05 15.11 -4.93
N LEU A 105 12.90 14.88 -4.30
CA LEU A 105 12.84 14.43 -2.91
C LEU A 105 13.48 13.06 -2.74
N THR A 106 13.13 12.08 -3.58
CA THR A 106 13.68 10.73 -3.47
C THR A 106 15.14 10.68 -3.86
N HIS A 107 15.60 11.48 -4.81
CA HIS A 107 17.01 11.61 -5.12
C HIS A 107 17.78 12.17 -3.92
N GLY A 108 17.28 13.22 -3.27
CA GLY A 108 17.88 13.73 -2.04
C GLY A 108 17.85 12.71 -0.89
N LEU A 109 16.75 11.99 -0.73
CA LEU A 109 16.60 10.96 0.29
C LEU A 109 17.57 9.80 0.05
N TRP A 110 17.69 9.33 -1.19
CA TRP A 110 18.61 8.28 -1.60
C TRP A 110 20.07 8.63 -1.29
N GLN A 111 20.47 9.89 -1.50
CA GLN A 111 21.81 10.34 -1.10
C GLN A 111 22.02 10.33 0.42
N ALA A 112 20.94 10.47 1.20
CA ALA A 112 21.00 10.51 2.67
C ALA A 112 20.95 9.11 3.31
N ILE A 113 20.13 8.20 2.79
CA ILE A 113 19.91 6.86 3.36
C ILE A 113 20.54 5.72 2.57
N GLY A 114 21.10 6.00 1.38
CA GLY A 114 21.61 4.98 0.48
C GLY A 114 20.49 4.17 -0.19
N VAL A 115 20.83 2.94 -0.60
CA VAL A 115 19.90 2.00 -1.24
C VAL A 115 19.22 1.10 -0.18
N ASP A 116 18.70 1.76 0.86
CA ASP A 116 18.02 1.12 1.98
C ASP A 116 16.50 1.31 1.87
N PHE A 117 15.82 0.27 1.40
CA PHE A 117 14.37 0.27 1.25
C PHE A 117 13.63 0.14 2.58
N LEU A 118 14.25 -0.38 3.64
CA LEU A 118 13.65 -0.40 4.97
C LEU A 118 13.62 1.02 5.54
N ALA A 119 14.73 1.76 5.43
CA ALA A 119 14.75 3.18 5.77
C ALA A 119 13.78 3.98 4.90
N PHE A 120 13.69 3.70 3.60
CA PHE A 120 12.72 4.36 2.72
C PHE A 120 11.27 4.12 3.17
N ARG A 121 10.93 2.87 3.54
CA ARG A 121 9.60 2.50 4.08
C ARG A 121 9.31 3.22 5.39
N LEU A 122 10.29 3.31 6.30
CA LEU A 122 10.18 4.09 7.55
C LEU A 122 9.82 5.55 7.25
N VAL A 123 10.50 6.20 6.30
CA VAL A 123 10.19 7.59 5.94
C VAL A 123 8.80 7.71 5.32
N GLY A 124 8.39 6.76 4.47
CA GLY A 124 7.03 6.71 3.92
C GLY A 124 5.95 6.61 5.02
N TRP A 125 6.19 5.78 6.03
CA TRP A 125 5.31 5.64 7.19
C TRP A 125 5.24 6.91 8.05
N LEU A 126 6.37 7.57 8.28
CA LEU A 126 6.39 8.87 8.96
C LEU A 126 5.63 9.93 8.16
N ALA A 127 5.77 9.93 6.83
CA ALA A 127 5.00 10.79 5.95
C ALA A 127 3.50 10.48 6.01
N PHE A 128 3.10 9.22 6.14
CA PHE A 128 1.70 8.84 6.35
C PHE A 128 1.15 9.31 7.70
N ALA A 129 1.92 9.16 8.78
CA ALA A 129 1.53 9.72 10.07
C ALA A 129 1.38 11.25 10.00
N ALA A 130 2.30 11.93 9.32
CA ALA A 130 2.21 13.38 9.08
C ALA A 130 0.99 13.76 8.23
N MET A 131 0.66 12.95 7.23
CA MET A 131 -0.53 13.10 6.40
C MET A 131 -1.80 13.00 7.24
N LEU A 132 -1.96 11.95 8.05
CA LEU A 132 -3.12 11.80 8.93
C LEU A 132 -3.21 12.93 9.96
N ALA A 133 -2.08 13.35 10.53
CA ALA A 133 -2.03 14.44 11.49
C ALA A 133 -2.42 15.79 10.86
N SER A 134 -1.93 16.09 9.64
CA SER A 134 -2.28 17.30 8.90
C SER A 134 -3.73 17.28 8.43
N TYR A 135 -4.27 16.12 8.06
CA TYR A 135 -5.69 15.95 7.74
C TYR A 135 -6.59 16.22 8.96
N ALA A 136 -6.26 15.60 10.10
CA ALA A 136 -6.95 15.86 11.37
C ALA A 136 -6.83 17.32 11.79
N LEU A 137 -5.68 17.97 11.55
CA LEU A 137 -5.50 19.40 11.78
C LEU A 137 -6.48 20.24 10.95
N VAL A 138 -6.63 19.97 9.65
CA VAL A 138 -7.58 20.70 8.80
C VAL A 138 -9.01 20.49 9.31
N LEU A 139 -9.44 19.25 9.46
CA LEU A 139 -10.83 18.96 9.79
C LEU A 139 -11.22 19.39 11.20
N LEU A 140 -10.42 19.04 12.20
CA LEU A 140 -10.77 19.28 13.60
C LEU A 140 -10.46 20.71 14.04
N ARG A 141 -9.61 21.44 13.34
CA ARG A 141 -9.27 22.82 13.70
C ARG A 141 -9.96 23.87 12.85
N ASP A 142 -10.10 23.61 11.55
CA ASP A 142 -10.56 24.62 10.60
C ASP A 142 -11.99 24.35 10.10
N CYS A 143 -12.51 23.13 10.27
CA CYS A 143 -13.81 22.71 9.71
C CYS A 143 -14.90 22.40 10.75
N VAL A 144 -14.61 22.37 12.05
CA VAL A 144 -15.62 22.11 13.10
C VAL A 144 -15.77 23.32 14.03
N ARG A 145 -16.94 23.48 14.66
CA ARG A 145 -17.26 24.64 15.52
C ARG A 145 -17.12 24.38 17.02
N SER A 146 -17.15 23.12 17.42
CA SER A 146 -17.17 22.72 18.82
C SER A 146 -16.53 21.34 19.00
N ALA A 147 -16.15 21.02 20.24
CA ALA A 147 -15.66 19.69 20.58
C ALA A 147 -16.69 18.57 20.28
N TRP A 148 -17.99 18.85 20.36
CA TRP A 148 -19.04 17.86 20.04
C TRP A 148 -19.19 17.61 18.54
N ASP A 149 -18.98 18.62 17.70
CA ASP A 149 -18.93 18.43 16.24
C ASP A 149 -17.66 17.66 15.83
N ALA A 150 -16.58 17.77 16.61
CA ALA A 150 -15.32 17.07 16.38
C ALA A 150 -15.40 15.56 16.64
N VAL A 151 -16.25 15.10 17.57
CA VAL A 151 -16.41 13.67 17.91
C VAL A 151 -16.75 12.81 16.70
N PRO A 152 -17.84 13.05 15.94
CA PRO A 152 -18.18 12.22 14.79
C PRO A 152 -17.15 12.31 13.67
N VAL A 153 -16.47 13.46 13.51
CA VAL A 153 -15.40 13.63 12.52
C VAL A 153 -14.17 12.80 12.90
N ALA A 154 -13.77 12.80 14.17
CA ALA A 154 -12.69 11.97 14.69
C ALA A 154 -13.03 10.47 14.60
N ALA A 155 -14.28 10.10 14.89
CA ALA A 155 -14.76 8.72 14.73
C ALA A 155 -14.69 8.27 13.26
N ALA A 156 -15.19 9.08 12.32
CA ALA A 156 -15.06 8.82 10.88
C ALA A 156 -13.58 8.69 10.46
N GLY A 157 -12.70 9.55 10.98
CA GLY A 157 -11.26 9.47 10.74
C GLY A 157 -10.61 8.18 11.28
N LEU A 158 -11.05 7.69 12.43
CA LEU A 158 -10.58 6.41 12.98
C LEU A 158 -10.90 5.23 12.05
N PHE A 159 -12.09 5.23 11.42
CA PHE A 159 -12.44 4.22 10.41
C PHE A 159 -11.50 4.27 9.20
N LEU A 160 -11.11 5.47 8.76
CA LEU A 160 -10.08 5.61 7.73
C LEU A 160 -8.79 4.92 8.15
N THR A 161 -8.29 5.13 9.36
CA THR A 161 -7.01 4.53 9.79
C THR A 161 -7.00 2.99 9.74
N GLY A 162 -8.17 2.34 9.89
CA GLY A 162 -8.30 0.89 9.72
C GLY A 162 -8.31 0.47 8.25
N THR A 163 -9.16 1.10 7.44
CA THR A 163 -9.38 0.69 6.05
C THR A 163 -8.20 1.03 5.13
N LEU A 164 -7.45 2.07 5.47
CA LEU A 164 -6.33 2.58 4.67
C LEU A 164 -5.09 1.67 4.69
N ASN A 165 -4.86 0.91 5.77
CA ASN A 165 -3.58 0.25 5.95
C ASN A 165 -3.46 -1.09 5.20
N ASN A 166 -4.53 -1.87 5.16
CA ASN A 166 -4.38 -3.28 4.78
C ASN A 166 -4.09 -3.52 3.29
N GLU A 167 -4.37 -2.57 2.40
CA GLU A 167 -4.22 -2.83 0.97
C GLU A 167 -3.61 -1.66 0.17
N TYR A 168 -3.64 -0.43 0.69
CA TYR A 168 -3.10 0.72 -0.05
C TYR A 168 -1.56 0.80 0.02
N PHE A 169 -1.00 0.71 1.22
CA PHE A 169 0.45 0.87 1.44
C PHE A 169 1.29 -0.33 1.03
N TYR A 170 0.70 -1.52 1.06
CA TYR A 170 1.43 -2.74 0.79
C TYR A 170 1.67 -3.00 -0.71
N TYR A 171 0.67 -2.70 -1.55
CA TYR A 171 0.78 -2.89 -3.00
C TYR A 171 1.54 -1.75 -3.72
N GLN A 172 1.72 -0.62 -3.05
CA GLN A 172 2.44 0.54 -3.59
C GLN A 172 3.52 0.96 -2.58
N HIS A 173 4.71 0.38 -2.69
CA HIS A 173 5.93 0.89 -2.02
C HIS A 173 6.28 2.35 -2.39
N MET A 174 5.50 2.97 -3.29
CA MET A 174 5.30 4.42 -3.42
C MET A 174 4.70 5.14 -2.18
N GLY A 175 4.66 4.49 -1.02
CA GLY A 175 4.17 5.06 0.25
C GLY A 175 4.86 6.35 0.70
N LEU A 176 5.92 6.80 0.04
CA LEU A 176 6.47 8.14 0.25
C LEU A 176 5.72 9.22 -0.55
N ALA A 177 5.37 8.94 -1.81
CA ALA A 177 4.86 9.92 -2.76
C ALA A 177 3.49 10.46 -2.32
N GLN A 178 2.50 9.57 -2.27
CA GLN A 178 1.11 9.96 -2.03
C GLN A 178 0.93 10.62 -0.66
N PRO A 179 1.48 10.10 0.46
CA PRO A 179 1.31 10.75 1.75
C PRO A 179 1.95 12.12 1.85
N ILE A 180 3.10 12.34 1.21
CA ILE A 180 3.71 13.67 1.16
C ILE A 180 2.82 14.63 0.37
N PHE A 181 2.26 14.19 -0.75
CA PHE A 181 1.38 15.03 -1.56
C PHE A 181 0.11 15.41 -0.82
N PHE A 182 -0.52 14.44 -0.15
CA PHE A 182 -1.69 14.69 0.69
C PHE A 182 -1.35 15.56 1.90
N THR A 183 -0.18 15.39 2.52
CA THR A 183 0.32 16.29 3.57
C THR A 183 0.42 17.72 3.04
N CYS A 184 1.04 17.92 1.88
CA CYS A 184 1.14 19.23 1.23
C CYS A 184 -0.25 19.79 0.87
N LEU A 185 -1.19 18.99 0.38
CA LEU A 185 -2.58 19.41 0.15
C LEU A 185 -3.24 19.91 1.43
N PHE A 186 -3.16 19.16 2.53
CA PHE A 186 -3.78 19.54 3.79
C PHE A 186 -3.12 20.78 4.40
N LEU A 187 -1.79 20.89 4.31
CA LEU A 187 -1.08 22.09 4.74
C LEU A 187 -1.36 23.29 3.83
N PHE A 188 -1.57 23.10 2.53
CA PHE A 188 -2.06 24.14 1.62
C PHE A 188 -3.42 24.66 2.08
N LEU A 189 -4.40 23.77 2.29
CA LEU A 189 -5.73 24.16 2.75
C LEU A 189 -5.65 24.88 4.11
N HIS A 190 -4.90 24.34 5.07
CA HIS A 190 -4.70 24.94 6.39
C HIS A 190 -4.06 26.34 6.30
N THR A 191 -2.98 26.49 5.54
CA THR A 191 -2.27 27.77 5.45
C THR A 191 -3.07 28.81 4.68
N LEU A 192 -3.82 28.39 3.65
CA LEU A 192 -4.72 29.24 2.88
C LEU A 192 -5.87 29.76 3.74
N THR A 193 -6.53 28.91 4.55
CA THR A 193 -7.60 29.32 5.46
C THR A 193 -7.09 30.32 6.51
N ARG A 194 -5.85 30.13 6.97
CA ARG A 194 -5.12 31.01 7.90
C ARG A 194 -4.59 32.30 7.25
N GLY A 195 -4.65 32.42 5.92
CA GLY A 195 -4.15 33.60 5.18
C GLY A 195 -2.64 33.70 5.08
N ARG A 196 -1.91 32.59 5.28
CA ARG A 196 -0.46 32.51 5.13
C ARG A 196 -0.11 32.21 3.67
N LEU A 197 -0.27 33.20 2.80
CA LEU A 197 -0.26 33.03 1.35
C LEU A 197 1.04 32.44 0.80
N VAL A 198 2.20 32.87 1.31
CA VAL A 198 3.51 32.35 0.85
C VAL A 198 3.62 30.84 1.11
N LEU A 199 3.28 30.40 2.32
CA LEU A 199 3.29 28.97 2.66
C LEU A 199 2.25 28.20 1.84
N ALA A 200 1.06 28.78 1.64
CA ALA A 200 0.03 28.17 0.81
C ALA A 200 0.53 27.96 -0.62
N THR A 201 1.20 28.95 -1.22
CA THR A 201 1.78 28.82 -2.56
C THR A 201 2.86 27.74 -2.61
N LEU A 202 3.75 27.66 -1.62
CA LEU A 202 4.78 26.62 -1.57
C LEU A 202 4.17 25.22 -1.50
N PHE A 203 3.17 25.02 -0.63
CA PHE A 203 2.47 23.74 -0.53
C PHE A 203 1.68 23.42 -1.79
N LEU A 204 1.06 24.42 -2.42
CA LEU A 204 0.35 24.29 -3.70
C LEU A 204 1.27 23.83 -4.83
N LEU A 205 2.46 24.41 -4.93
CA LEU A 205 3.46 23.99 -5.91
C LEU A 205 3.95 22.56 -5.62
N ALA A 206 4.21 22.25 -4.35
CA ALA A 206 4.66 20.92 -3.94
C ALA A 206 3.63 19.84 -4.28
N PHE A 207 2.35 20.01 -3.91
CA PHE A 207 1.33 19.00 -4.20
C PHE A 207 0.82 19.08 -5.65
N GLY A 208 0.70 20.25 -6.26
CA GLY A 208 0.14 20.39 -7.61
C GLY A 208 1.08 19.95 -8.72
N SER A 209 2.37 19.75 -8.42
CA SER A 209 3.37 19.20 -9.35
C SER A 209 3.28 17.67 -9.52
N THR A 210 2.30 17.00 -8.89
CA THR A 210 2.31 15.54 -8.71
C THR A 210 1.44 14.77 -9.70
N GLY A 211 1.39 15.26 -10.93
CA GLY A 211 0.62 14.66 -12.02
C GLY A 211 -0.90 14.73 -11.79
N VAL A 212 -1.61 13.68 -12.19
CA VAL A 212 -3.08 13.63 -12.19
C VAL A 212 -3.67 13.82 -10.80
N PHE A 213 -3.12 13.15 -9.77
CA PHE A 213 -3.63 13.26 -8.39
C PHE A 213 -3.56 14.70 -7.87
N GLY A 214 -2.39 15.33 -7.96
CA GLY A 214 -2.18 16.69 -7.50
C GLY A 214 -3.05 17.70 -8.24
N ALA A 215 -3.12 17.59 -9.57
CA ALA A 215 -3.93 18.45 -10.42
C ALA A 215 -5.42 18.36 -10.08
N SER A 216 -5.96 17.15 -9.86
CA SER A 216 -7.38 16.96 -9.52
C SER A 216 -7.77 17.69 -8.23
N TYR A 217 -6.96 17.59 -7.17
CA TYR A 217 -7.22 18.30 -5.92
C TYR A 217 -7.01 19.82 -6.04
N ALA A 218 -6.01 20.25 -6.82
CA ALA A 218 -5.78 21.67 -7.09
C ALA A 218 -6.98 22.28 -7.84
N LEU A 219 -7.51 21.55 -8.83
CA LEU A 219 -8.70 21.94 -9.58
C LEU A 219 -9.95 21.97 -8.69
N GLY A 220 -10.12 20.98 -7.82
CA GLY A 220 -11.21 20.95 -6.84
C GLY A 220 -11.19 22.18 -5.92
N ALA A 221 -10.02 22.53 -5.37
CA ALA A 221 -9.84 23.72 -4.55
C ALA A 221 -10.04 25.02 -5.35
N ALA A 222 -9.57 25.08 -6.60
CA ALA A 222 -9.78 26.22 -7.49
C ALA A 222 -11.27 26.43 -7.79
N GLY A 223 -12.02 25.37 -8.10
CA GLY A 223 -13.45 25.43 -8.34
C GLY A 223 -14.23 25.95 -7.13
N ALA A 224 -13.96 25.40 -5.94
CA ALA A 224 -14.54 25.88 -4.69
C ALA A 224 -14.20 27.36 -4.42
N GLY A 225 -12.94 27.76 -4.65
CA GLY A 225 -12.48 29.14 -4.53
C GLY A 225 -13.18 30.09 -5.50
N ALA A 226 -13.38 29.66 -6.75
CA ALA A 226 -14.06 30.45 -7.79
C ALA A 226 -15.53 30.70 -7.43
N VAL A 227 -16.26 29.66 -6.99
CA VAL A 227 -17.66 29.81 -6.55
C VAL A 227 -17.76 30.80 -5.38
N LEU A 228 -16.87 30.71 -4.39
CA LEU A 228 -16.85 31.64 -3.26
C LEU A 228 -16.48 33.07 -3.66
N ALA A 229 -15.63 33.25 -4.68
CA ALA A 229 -15.25 34.55 -5.20
C ALA A 229 -16.41 35.22 -5.95
N LEU A 230 -17.10 34.47 -6.82
CA LEU A 230 -18.26 34.96 -7.59
C LEU A 230 -19.43 35.41 -6.72
N ARG A 231 -19.53 34.89 -5.49
CA ARG A 231 -20.58 35.27 -4.52
C ARG A 231 -20.28 36.54 -3.72
N ARG A 232 -19.14 37.19 -3.94
CA ARG A 232 -18.85 38.49 -3.31
C ARG A 232 -19.37 39.61 -4.20
N ASP A 233 -20.10 40.56 -3.62
CA ASP A 233 -20.51 41.76 -4.34
C ASP A 233 -19.27 42.54 -4.81
N GLY A 234 -19.22 42.87 -6.11
CA GLY A 234 -18.14 43.63 -6.75
C GLY A 234 -16.97 42.78 -7.24
N TRP A 235 -17.08 42.21 -8.44
CA TRP A 235 -16.04 41.36 -9.06
C TRP A 235 -14.74 42.10 -9.44
N ARG A 236 -14.81 43.42 -9.67
CA ARG A 236 -13.67 44.24 -10.13
C ARG A 236 -12.69 44.64 -9.01
N ASP A 237 -13.10 44.67 -7.74
CA ASP A 237 -12.27 45.18 -6.64
C ASP A 237 -11.56 44.11 -5.81
N ARG A 238 -11.79 42.79 -6.03
CA ARG A 238 -11.32 41.76 -5.08
C ARG A 238 -10.95 40.41 -5.68
N LEU A 239 -9.83 40.36 -6.41
CA LEU A 239 -8.94 39.20 -6.36
C LEU A 239 -8.11 39.30 -5.07
N ASP A 240 -8.68 38.92 -3.93
CA ASP A 240 -7.86 38.81 -2.73
C ASP A 240 -6.77 37.73 -2.94
N GLY A 241 -5.65 37.86 -2.24
CA GLY A 241 -4.53 36.94 -2.43
C GLY A 241 -4.89 35.47 -2.20
N ARG A 242 -5.96 35.14 -1.45
CA ARG A 242 -6.40 33.75 -1.25
C ARG A 242 -7.08 33.21 -2.49
N THR A 243 -7.99 33.99 -3.09
CA THR A 243 -8.65 33.63 -4.35
C THR A 243 -7.62 33.50 -5.47
N LEU A 244 -6.64 34.40 -5.54
CA LEU A 244 -5.59 34.34 -6.56
C LEU A 244 -4.71 33.09 -6.41
N VAL A 245 -4.29 32.75 -5.19
CA VAL A 245 -3.51 31.52 -4.94
C VAL A 245 -4.34 30.27 -5.22
N ALA A 246 -5.60 30.20 -4.78
CA ALA A 246 -6.44 29.03 -4.97
C ALA A 246 -6.86 28.82 -6.43
N VAL A 247 -7.43 29.86 -7.06
CA VAL A 247 -8.00 29.78 -8.42
C VAL A 247 -6.89 29.87 -9.46
N GLY A 248 -6.05 30.91 -9.39
CA GLY A 248 -4.97 31.12 -10.35
C GLY A 248 -3.93 30.01 -10.28
N GLY A 249 -3.45 29.69 -9.07
CA GLY A 249 -2.49 28.61 -8.88
C GLY A 249 -3.06 27.24 -9.26
N GLY A 250 -4.30 26.93 -8.86
CA GLY A 250 -4.92 25.64 -9.19
C GLY A 250 -5.17 25.46 -10.69
N LEU A 251 -5.63 26.49 -11.41
CA LEU A 251 -5.81 26.43 -12.87
C LEU A 251 -4.48 26.31 -13.61
N LEU A 252 -3.46 27.09 -13.23
CA LEU A 252 -2.14 27.03 -13.86
C LEU A 252 -1.48 25.66 -13.67
N LEU A 253 -1.55 25.10 -12.46
CA LEU A 253 -1.02 23.76 -12.19
C LEU A 253 -1.81 22.68 -12.92
N THR A 254 -3.13 22.80 -12.98
CA THR A 254 -3.94 21.87 -13.78
C THR A 254 -3.56 21.95 -15.26
N ALA A 255 -3.40 23.14 -15.83
CA ALA A 255 -3.00 23.31 -17.22
C ALA A 255 -1.59 22.76 -17.48
N ALA A 256 -0.63 23.04 -16.60
CA ALA A 256 0.72 22.52 -16.68
C ALA A 256 0.74 20.98 -16.60
N MET A 257 -0.08 20.40 -15.72
CA MET A 257 -0.17 18.94 -15.59
C MET A 257 -0.90 18.32 -16.78
N LEU A 258 -1.97 18.92 -17.30
CA LEU A 258 -2.62 18.44 -18.54
C LEU A 258 -1.63 18.47 -19.70
N TRP A 259 -0.83 19.54 -19.84
CA TRP A 259 0.25 19.60 -20.81
C TRP A 259 1.23 18.43 -20.63
N MET A 260 1.77 18.23 -19.41
CA MET A 260 2.68 17.11 -19.13
C MET A 260 2.02 15.74 -19.35
N THR A 261 0.73 15.59 -19.03
CA THR A 261 -0.03 14.33 -19.12
C THR A 261 -0.34 13.96 -20.59
N PHE A 262 -0.71 14.95 -21.42
CA PHE A 262 -1.04 14.75 -22.83
C PHE A 262 0.20 14.69 -23.72
N HIS A 263 1.24 15.49 -23.45
CA HIS A 263 2.53 15.34 -24.12
C HIS A 263 3.32 14.11 -23.60
N GLY A 264 2.99 13.63 -22.40
CA GLY A 264 3.78 12.66 -21.63
C GLY A 264 3.04 11.42 -21.12
N SER A 265 2.00 10.93 -21.81
CA SER A 265 1.61 9.48 -21.83
C SER A 265 0.42 8.94 -21.02
N TYR A 266 -0.36 9.71 -20.24
CA TYR A 266 -1.42 9.06 -19.43
C TYR A 266 -2.57 8.45 -20.26
N ALA A 267 -2.80 8.98 -21.47
CA ALA A 267 -3.83 8.50 -22.38
C ALA A 267 -3.39 7.33 -23.29
N ASN A 268 -2.11 6.89 -23.26
CA ASN A 268 -1.60 5.95 -24.26
C ASN A 268 -0.81 4.75 -23.70
N HIS A 269 -0.78 4.52 -22.39
CA HIS A 269 -0.02 3.42 -21.79
C HIS A 269 -0.52 2.01 -22.09
N THR A 270 -1.71 1.90 -22.64
CA THR A 270 -2.34 0.59 -22.85
C THR A 270 -2.86 0.41 -24.27
N GLY A 271 -2.74 1.44 -25.13
CA GLY A 271 -3.39 1.47 -26.44
C GLY A 271 -4.92 1.32 -26.38
N GLN A 272 -5.53 1.43 -25.19
CA GLN A 272 -6.96 1.28 -24.99
C GLN A 272 -7.70 2.61 -25.16
N PRO A 273 -8.92 2.60 -25.70
CA PRO A 273 -9.73 3.82 -25.80
C PRO A 273 -10.13 4.34 -24.42
N LEU A 274 -10.25 5.67 -24.32
CA LEU A 274 -10.74 6.32 -23.10
C LEU A 274 -12.22 5.95 -22.84
N VAL A 275 -12.58 5.81 -21.57
CA VAL A 275 -13.97 5.53 -21.16
C VAL A 275 -14.64 6.83 -20.74
N LEU A 276 -15.43 7.40 -21.63
CA LEU A 276 -16.04 8.72 -21.47
C LEU A 276 -17.30 8.69 -20.58
N PRO A 277 -17.74 9.84 -20.00
CA PRO A 277 -18.86 9.90 -19.05
C PRO A 277 -20.22 9.43 -19.57
N TRP A 278 -20.41 9.27 -20.88
CA TRP A 278 -21.62 8.70 -21.46
C TRP A 278 -21.58 7.16 -21.56
N HIS A 279 -20.45 6.53 -21.25
CA HIS A 279 -20.36 5.07 -21.14
C HIS A 279 -20.72 4.61 -19.72
N SER A 280 -21.48 3.52 -19.62
CA SER A 280 -21.88 2.94 -18.32
C SER A 280 -20.68 2.49 -17.47
N GLY A 281 -19.61 2.01 -18.11
CA GLY A 281 -18.37 1.62 -17.44
C GLY A 281 -17.71 2.74 -16.64
N PHE A 282 -17.84 3.99 -17.09
CA PHE A 282 -17.32 5.16 -16.37
C PHE A 282 -17.98 5.31 -15.01
N TRP A 283 -19.33 5.33 -14.99
CA TRP A 283 -20.10 5.48 -13.75
C TRP A 283 -20.03 4.22 -12.88
N ALA A 284 -20.00 3.03 -13.49
CA ALA A 284 -19.81 1.79 -12.75
C ALA A 284 -18.49 1.80 -11.96
N PHE A 285 -17.39 2.25 -12.57
CA PHE A 285 -16.11 2.43 -11.89
C PHE A 285 -16.21 3.46 -10.75
N GLN A 286 -16.75 4.64 -11.07
CA GLN A 286 -16.87 5.76 -10.14
C GLN A 286 -17.70 5.40 -8.89
N LEU A 287 -18.85 4.77 -9.11
CA LEU A 287 -19.74 4.34 -8.03
C LEU A 287 -19.18 3.13 -7.29
N GLY A 288 -18.48 2.22 -7.97
CA GLY A 288 -17.77 1.10 -7.34
C GLY A 288 -16.69 1.57 -6.36
N ALA A 289 -15.92 2.61 -6.71
CA ALA A 289 -14.93 3.21 -5.81
C ALA A 289 -15.59 3.83 -4.56
N PHE A 290 -16.71 4.53 -4.73
CA PHE A 290 -17.47 5.10 -3.61
C PHE A 290 -18.14 4.04 -2.73
N ALA A 291 -18.66 2.97 -3.34
CA ALA A 291 -19.27 1.85 -2.62
C ALA A 291 -18.23 1.10 -1.80
N THR A 292 -17.06 0.82 -2.39
CA THR A 292 -15.92 0.19 -1.71
C THR A 292 -15.44 1.05 -0.55
N ALA A 293 -15.29 2.36 -0.78
CA ALA A 293 -14.87 3.29 0.27
C ALA A 293 -15.93 3.43 1.39
N ALA A 294 -17.20 3.10 1.12
CA ALA A 294 -18.26 3.01 2.14
C ALA A 294 -18.37 1.63 2.81
N GLY A 295 -17.48 0.68 2.47
CA GLY A 295 -17.49 -0.69 3.01
C GLY A 295 -18.48 -1.64 2.33
N LEU A 296 -19.08 -1.26 1.20
CA LEU A 296 -20.09 -2.04 0.48
C LEU A 296 -19.60 -2.41 -0.94
N PRO A 297 -18.47 -3.13 -1.07
CA PRO A 297 -17.92 -3.53 -2.36
C PRO A 297 -18.83 -4.55 -3.06
N VAL A 298 -18.73 -4.63 -4.38
CA VAL A 298 -19.60 -5.49 -5.20
C VAL A 298 -19.48 -6.98 -4.86
N GLU A 299 -18.33 -7.40 -4.36
CA GLU A 299 -18.04 -8.77 -3.92
C GLU A 299 -18.81 -9.12 -2.64
N ALA A 300 -19.10 -8.13 -1.78
CA ALA A 300 -19.80 -8.34 -0.52
C ALA A 300 -21.32 -8.30 -0.67
N VAL A 301 -21.85 -7.35 -1.45
CA VAL A 301 -23.30 -7.06 -1.50
C VAL A 301 -23.93 -7.27 -2.88
N GLY A 302 -23.14 -7.63 -3.90
CA GLY A 302 -23.60 -7.74 -5.27
C GLY A 302 -23.77 -6.40 -6.00
N ALA A 303 -23.89 -6.46 -7.32
CA ALA A 303 -23.84 -5.26 -8.18
C ALA A 303 -24.96 -4.23 -7.93
N PRO A 304 -26.25 -4.59 -7.77
CA PRO A 304 -27.31 -3.62 -7.57
C PRO A 304 -27.16 -2.81 -6.27
N LEU A 305 -26.85 -3.49 -5.16
CA LEU A 305 -26.66 -2.85 -3.86
C LEU A 305 -25.38 -2.02 -3.84
N SER A 306 -24.29 -2.50 -4.44
CA SER A 306 -23.04 -1.75 -4.53
C SER A 306 -23.22 -0.46 -5.36
N LEU A 307 -23.94 -0.50 -6.48
CA LEU A 307 -24.27 0.71 -7.25
C LEU A 307 -25.09 1.72 -6.44
N ALA A 308 -26.14 1.24 -5.75
CA ALA A 308 -26.98 2.10 -4.92
C ALA A 308 -26.19 2.72 -3.75
N ALA A 309 -25.35 1.92 -3.09
CA ALA A 309 -24.46 2.37 -2.03
C ALA A 309 -23.46 3.42 -2.54
N GLY A 310 -22.85 3.17 -3.69
CA GLY A 310 -21.92 4.12 -4.33
C GLY A 310 -22.59 5.45 -4.68
N ALA A 311 -23.80 5.41 -5.23
CA ALA A 311 -24.58 6.61 -5.56
C ALA A 311 -24.97 7.39 -4.29
N ALA A 312 -25.41 6.69 -3.24
CA ALA A 312 -25.71 7.28 -1.94
C ALA A 312 -24.48 7.90 -1.30
N ALA A 313 -23.34 7.21 -1.30
CA ALA A 313 -22.07 7.71 -0.78
C ALA A 313 -21.57 8.95 -1.53
N LEU A 314 -21.68 8.96 -2.87
CA LEU A 314 -21.35 10.13 -3.68
C LEU A 314 -22.25 11.32 -3.34
N ALA A 315 -23.56 11.10 -3.23
CA ALA A 315 -24.51 12.14 -2.84
C ALA A 315 -24.23 12.68 -1.42
N LEU A 316 -23.92 11.79 -0.46
CA LEU A 316 -23.56 12.15 0.91
C LEU A 316 -22.33 13.05 0.98
N CYS A 317 -21.40 12.93 0.03
CA CYS A 317 -20.26 13.83 -0.09
C CYS A 317 -20.62 15.14 -0.80
N LEU A 318 -21.33 15.08 -1.93
CA LEU A 318 -21.60 16.25 -2.77
C LEU A 318 -22.60 17.24 -2.14
N ILE A 319 -23.63 16.76 -1.43
CA ILE A 319 -24.66 17.60 -0.82
C ILE A 319 -24.08 18.64 0.15
N PRO A 320 -23.26 18.26 1.17
CA PRO A 320 -22.69 19.25 2.07
C PRO A 320 -21.67 20.16 1.38
N ALA A 321 -20.89 19.64 0.41
CA ALA A 321 -19.95 20.46 -0.37
C ALA A 321 -20.69 21.59 -1.12
N ALA A 322 -21.74 21.25 -1.87
CA ALA A 322 -22.54 22.22 -2.60
C ALA A 322 -23.33 23.14 -1.66
N GLY A 323 -23.96 22.58 -0.62
CA GLY A 323 -24.76 23.32 0.34
C GLY A 323 -23.96 24.39 1.10
N LEU A 324 -22.70 24.09 1.46
CA LEU A 324 -21.81 25.06 2.11
C LEU A 324 -21.34 26.17 1.15
N LEU A 325 -21.08 25.83 -0.12
CA LEU A 325 -20.68 26.81 -1.13
C LEU A 325 -21.84 27.73 -1.55
N LEU A 326 -23.06 27.21 -1.62
CA LEU A 326 -24.27 27.93 -2.05
C LEU A 326 -25.01 28.63 -0.89
N GLY A 327 -24.81 28.18 0.35
CA GLY A 327 -25.46 28.75 1.54
C GLY A 327 -24.92 30.12 1.97
N SER A 328 -25.74 30.93 2.64
CA SER A 328 -25.34 32.24 3.20
C SER A 328 -24.40 32.09 4.40
N THR A 329 -23.10 31.94 4.18
CA THR A 329 -22.12 31.67 5.24
C THR A 329 -21.32 32.91 5.63
N GLY A 330 -21.18 33.13 6.95
CA GLY A 330 -20.22 34.08 7.51
C GLY A 330 -18.78 33.75 7.13
N ARG A 331 -17.86 34.71 7.26
CA ARG A 331 -16.47 34.61 6.76
C ARG A 331 -15.72 33.37 7.26
N GLU A 332 -15.94 32.95 8.51
CA GLU A 332 -15.33 31.76 9.11
C GLU A 332 -15.80 30.47 8.43
N ASN A 333 -17.11 30.34 8.20
CA ASN A 333 -17.72 29.21 7.51
C ASN A 333 -17.30 29.13 6.03
N ARG A 334 -16.86 30.23 5.40
CA ARG A 334 -16.35 30.22 4.02
C ARG A 334 -15.00 29.50 3.90
N ASN A 335 -14.13 29.63 4.91
CA ASN A 335 -12.85 28.93 4.93
C ASN A 335 -13.05 27.42 5.10
N ALA A 336 -13.95 27.02 6.01
CA ALA A 336 -14.35 25.62 6.18
C ALA A 336 -15.01 25.07 4.90
N ALA A 337 -15.91 25.84 4.27
CA ALA A 337 -16.55 25.48 3.02
C ALA A 337 -15.52 25.25 1.89
N LEU A 338 -14.51 26.13 1.77
CA LEU A 338 -13.43 25.96 0.80
C LEU A 338 -12.65 24.66 1.04
N ALA A 339 -12.26 24.37 2.28
CA ALA A 339 -11.50 23.17 2.62
C ALA A 339 -12.32 21.90 2.35
N ILE A 340 -13.55 21.83 2.86
CA ILE A 340 -14.43 20.66 2.70
C ILE A 340 -14.78 20.45 1.23
N ALA A 341 -15.26 21.49 0.54
CA ALA A 341 -15.67 21.34 -0.86
C ALA A 341 -14.47 21.09 -1.78
N GLY A 342 -13.31 21.70 -1.51
CA GLY A 342 -12.08 21.45 -2.26
C GLY A 342 -11.61 19.99 -2.14
N LEU A 343 -11.64 19.43 -0.92
CA LEU A 343 -11.30 18.01 -0.69
C LEU A 343 -12.27 17.06 -1.40
N ILE A 344 -13.58 17.29 -1.25
CA ILE A 344 -14.60 16.42 -1.84
C ILE A 344 -14.57 16.53 -3.37
N ALA A 345 -14.49 17.74 -3.92
CA ALA A 345 -14.38 17.94 -5.36
C ALA A 345 -13.10 17.30 -5.91
N GLY A 346 -11.97 17.45 -5.23
CA GLY A 346 -10.71 16.80 -5.61
C GLY A 346 -10.81 15.27 -5.65
N ALA A 347 -11.42 14.66 -4.62
CA ALA A 347 -11.65 13.21 -4.56
C ALA A 347 -12.57 12.71 -5.70
N VAL A 348 -13.61 13.47 -6.05
CA VAL A 348 -14.49 13.15 -7.18
C VAL A 348 -13.74 13.29 -8.50
N ILE A 349 -13.04 14.41 -8.73
CA ILE A 349 -12.31 14.68 -9.98
C ILE A 349 -11.21 13.64 -10.21
N VAL A 350 -10.45 13.24 -9.18
CA VAL A 350 -9.38 12.25 -9.34
C VAL A 350 -9.95 10.87 -9.68
N THR A 351 -11.08 10.51 -9.08
CA THR A 351 -11.75 9.25 -9.37
C THR A 351 -12.35 9.24 -10.79
N MET A 352 -12.95 10.36 -11.22
CA MET A 352 -13.44 10.53 -12.59
C MET A 352 -12.29 10.44 -13.61
N THR A 353 -11.17 11.10 -13.33
CA THR A 353 -9.99 11.06 -14.21
C THR A 353 -9.39 9.65 -14.28
N THR A 354 -9.41 8.93 -13.17
CA THR A 354 -9.00 7.53 -13.12
C THR A 354 -9.96 6.64 -13.91
N ALA A 355 -11.27 6.83 -13.77
CA ALA A 355 -12.28 6.11 -14.54
C ALA A 355 -12.06 6.30 -16.05
N LEU A 356 -11.82 7.55 -16.48
CA LEU A 356 -11.56 7.89 -17.88
C LEU A 356 -10.42 7.08 -18.49
N GLY A 357 -9.31 6.91 -17.76
CA GLY A 357 -8.11 6.23 -18.26
C GLY A 357 -8.02 4.74 -17.91
N ARG A 358 -8.76 4.24 -16.93
CA ARG A 358 -8.57 2.89 -16.37
C ARG A 358 -9.80 1.98 -16.44
N ALA A 359 -11.02 2.51 -16.59
CA ALA A 359 -12.22 1.66 -16.58
C ALA A 359 -12.23 0.62 -17.72
N GLY A 360 -11.62 0.93 -18.87
CA GLY A 360 -11.51 0.00 -20.00
C GLY A 360 -10.54 -1.16 -19.76
N LEU A 361 -9.63 -1.04 -18.78
CA LEU A 361 -8.69 -2.10 -18.41
C LEU A 361 -9.32 -3.20 -17.55
N CYS A 362 -10.53 -2.97 -17.08
CA CYS A 362 -11.19 -3.80 -16.11
C CYS A 362 -11.96 -4.96 -16.77
N GLY A 363 -12.02 -4.99 -18.10
CA GLY A 363 -12.88 -5.89 -18.89
C GLY A 363 -14.24 -5.25 -19.20
N GLU A 364 -14.99 -5.89 -20.10
CA GLU A 364 -16.29 -5.37 -20.53
C GLU A 364 -17.39 -5.56 -19.47
N GLY A 365 -18.32 -4.61 -19.42
CA GLY A 365 -19.54 -4.70 -18.60
C GLY A 365 -19.45 -4.03 -17.22
N ILE A 366 -20.63 -3.73 -16.67
CA ILE A 366 -20.81 -2.98 -15.41
C ILE A 366 -20.18 -3.71 -14.22
N ALA A 367 -20.32 -5.03 -14.13
CA ALA A 367 -19.79 -5.82 -13.01
C ALA A 367 -18.25 -5.76 -12.94
N ASN A 368 -17.59 -5.82 -14.10
CA ASN A 368 -16.14 -5.74 -14.20
C ASN A 368 -15.62 -4.33 -13.85
N ALA A 369 -16.29 -3.29 -14.33
CA ALA A 369 -15.98 -1.90 -13.94
C ALA A 369 -16.20 -1.65 -12.43
N LEU A 370 -17.25 -2.22 -11.84
CA LEU A 370 -17.50 -2.17 -10.39
C LEU A 370 -16.40 -2.85 -9.58
N ARG A 371 -16.02 -4.08 -9.96
CA ARG A 371 -14.89 -4.81 -9.33
C ARG A 371 -13.59 -4.04 -9.47
N CYS A 372 -13.39 -3.32 -10.56
CA CYS A 372 -12.22 -2.48 -10.69
C CYS A 372 -12.18 -1.38 -9.63
N GLY A 373 -13.34 -0.79 -9.31
CA GLY A 373 -13.48 0.19 -8.24
C GLY A 373 -13.17 -0.37 -6.84
N THR A 374 -13.10 -1.69 -6.68
CA THR A 374 -12.74 -2.32 -5.39
C THR A 374 -11.24 -2.36 -5.17
N ILE A 375 -10.45 -2.07 -6.22
CA ILE A 375 -9.00 -1.94 -6.09
C ILE A 375 -8.69 -0.76 -5.15
N PRO A 376 -8.00 -1.00 -4.03
CA PRO A 376 -7.84 -0.03 -2.93
C PRO A 376 -7.18 1.28 -3.34
N ARG A 377 -6.27 1.22 -4.32
CA ARG A 377 -5.63 2.42 -4.90
C ARG A 377 -6.62 3.41 -5.51
N TYR A 378 -7.80 2.97 -5.93
CA TYR A 378 -8.84 3.82 -6.50
C TYR A 378 -9.90 4.26 -5.48
N ALA A 379 -10.16 3.45 -4.45
CA ALA A 379 -11.05 3.81 -3.34
C ALA A 379 -10.39 4.80 -2.35
N TYR A 380 -9.06 4.78 -2.22
CA TYR A 380 -8.31 5.60 -1.28
C TYR A 380 -8.59 7.11 -1.35
N PRO A 381 -8.55 7.76 -2.53
CA PRO A 381 -8.86 9.19 -2.60
C PRO A 381 -10.29 9.51 -2.11
N VAL A 382 -11.23 8.56 -2.29
CA VAL A 382 -12.61 8.69 -1.85
C VAL A 382 -12.74 8.51 -0.33
N LEU A 383 -11.95 7.62 0.27
CA LEU A 383 -11.91 7.45 1.73
C LEU A 383 -11.64 8.77 2.45
N LEU A 384 -10.75 9.61 1.92
CA LEU A 384 -10.45 10.95 2.45
C LEU A 384 -11.62 11.95 2.31
N ALA A 385 -12.68 11.64 1.55
CA ALA A 385 -13.86 12.50 1.43
C ALA A 385 -14.84 12.31 2.59
N PHE A 386 -14.89 11.13 3.24
CA PHE A 386 -15.94 10.82 4.22
C PHE A 386 -15.86 11.65 5.51
N PRO A 387 -14.71 11.77 6.21
CA PRO A 387 -14.65 12.64 7.39
C PRO A 387 -14.87 14.12 7.04
N ALA A 388 -14.47 14.55 5.83
CA ALA A 388 -14.77 15.88 5.32
C ALA A 388 -16.29 16.07 5.08
N ALA A 389 -16.98 15.05 4.55
CA ALA A 389 -18.43 15.04 4.38
C ALA A 389 -19.15 15.09 5.73
N VAL A 390 -18.71 14.29 6.71
CA VAL A 390 -19.22 14.33 8.09
C VAL A 390 -19.07 15.73 8.69
N ALA A 391 -17.88 16.33 8.58
CA ALA A 391 -17.66 17.73 9.00
C ALA A 391 -18.61 18.68 8.26
N GLY A 392 -18.79 18.51 6.95
CA GLY A 392 -19.70 19.32 6.15
C GLY A 392 -21.16 19.24 6.60
N TRP A 393 -21.66 18.03 6.90
CA TRP A 393 -23.00 17.82 7.44
C TRP A 393 -23.16 18.44 8.83
N THR A 394 -22.15 18.32 9.70
CA THR A 394 -22.20 18.97 11.02
C THR A 394 -22.32 20.48 10.90
N LEU A 395 -21.60 21.11 9.96
CA LEU A 395 -21.67 22.56 9.72
C LEU A 395 -22.98 23.01 9.08
N LEU A 396 -23.48 22.23 8.11
CA LEU A 396 -24.69 22.54 7.35
C LEU A 396 -25.93 22.48 8.25
N LEU A 397 -26.01 21.46 9.11
CA LEU A 397 -27.14 21.23 10.01
C LEU A 397 -26.97 21.88 11.39
N GLY A 398 -25.74 22.20 11.79
CA GLY A 398 -25.40 22.85 13.07
C GLY A 398 -25.87 24.30 13.20
N ARG A 399 -26.68 24.82 12.25
CA ARG A 399 -27.46 26.05 12.45
C ARG A 399 -28.59 25.87 13.46
N ARG A 400 -29.04 24.62 13.66
CA ARG A 400 -30.01 24.24 14.68
C ARG A 400 -29.25 23.52 15.81
N THR A 401 -29.42 23.99 17.04
CA THR A 401 -28.72 23.46 18.22
C THR A 401 -28.86 21.93 18.32
N GLY A 402 -27.74 21.21 18.42
CA GLY A 402 -27.69 19.76 18.59
C GLY A 402 -27.87 18.89 17.33
N MET A 403 -28.46 19.41 16.25
CA MET A 403 -28.69 18.63 15.02
C MET A 403 -27.39 18.30 14.25
N GLY A 404 -26.39 19.18 14.31
CA GLY A 404 -25.11 18.98 13.61
C GLY A 404 -24.35 17.75 14.09
N ALA A 405 -24.12 17.64 15.40
CA ALA A 405 -23.45 16.50 16.01
C ALA A 405 -24.23 15.18 15.80
N MET A 406 -25.56 15.21 15.95
CA MET A 406 -26.40 14.03 15.72
C MET A 406 -26.30 13.52 14.28
N ALA A 407 -26.36 14.41 13.29
CA ALA A 407 -26.18 14.03 11.88
C ALA A 407 -24.79 13.42 11.64
N GLY A 408 -23.75 14.00 12.23
CA GLY A 408 -22.40 13.44 12.15
C GLY A 408 -22.31 12.03 12.76
N VAL A 409 -22.95 11.80 13.91
CA VAL A 409 -22.98 10.48 14.57
C VAL A 409 -23.70 9.45 13.71
N VAL A 410 -24.85 9.80 13.13
CA VAL A 410 -25.59 8.91 12.23
C VAL A 410 -24.73 8.51 11.02
N LEU A 411 -24.01 9.47 10.43
CA LEU A 411 -23.14 9.20 9.29
C LEU A 411 -21.92 8.34 9.68
N ALA A 412 -21.28 8.63 10.81
CA ALA A 412 -20.17 7.81 11.32
C ALA A 412 -20.63 6.38 11.65
N ALA A 413 -21.83 6.22 12.21
CA ALA A 413 -22.42 4.91 12.47
C ALA A 413 -22.78 4.17 11.17
N ALA A 414 -23.30 4.87 10.16
CA ALA A 414 -23.57 4.28 8.85
C ALA A 414 -22.30 3.76 8.18
N LEU A 415 -21.18 4.51 8.27
CA LEU A 415 -19.87 4.04 7.81
C LEU A 415 -19.41 2.81 8.59
N ALA A 416 -19.58 2.80 9.92
CA ALA A 416 -19.25 1.66 10.75
C ALA A 416 -20.03 0.39 10.36
N VAL A 417 -21.33 0.54 10.09
CA VAL A 417 -22.20 -0.55 9.62
C VAL A 417 -21.80 -1.02 8.23
N GLY A 418 -21.53 -0.10 7.30
CA GLY A 418 -21.08 -0.42 5.94
C GLY A 418 -19.83 -1.29 5.97
N HIS A 419 -18.81 -0.87 6.72
CA HIS A 419 -17.58 -1.65 6.94
C HIS A 419 -17.75 -2.93 7.76
N GLY A 420 -18.92 -3.15 8.37
CA GLY A 420 -19.28 -4.39 9.06
C GLY A 420 -20.17 -5.34 8.27
N ALA A 421 -20.64 -4.97 7.07
CA ALA A 421 -21.67 -5.70 6.32
C ALA A 421 -21.18 -6.94 5.56
N GLY A 422 -19.92 -7.36 5.73
CA GLY A 422 -19.37 -8.59 5.15
C GLY A 422 -19.51 -9.80 6.07
N THR A 423 -19.39 -11.02 5.52
CA THR A 423 -19.36 -12.30 6.27
C THR A 423 -18.20 -12.42 7.25
N ASP A 424 -17.27 -11.48 7.19
CA ASP A 424 -16.08 -11.41 8.04
C ASP A 424 -16.17 -10.19 8.93
N ALA A 425 -16.02 -10.43 10.24
CA ALA A 425 -16.29 -9.47 11.30
C ALA A 425 -15.70 -8.07 11.04
N PHE A 426 -16.43 -7.04 11.48
CA PHE A 426 -16.05 -5.61 11.60
C PHE A 426 -14.56 -5.36 11.91
N TRP A 427 -13.94 -6.25 12.69
CA TRP A 427 -12.52 -6.20 13.08
C TRP A 427 -11.51 -6.53 11.98
N ARG A 428 -11.92 -7.07 10.82
CA ARG A 428 -11.01 -7.45 9.73
C ARG A 428 -10.19 -6.28 9.20
N HIS A 429 -10.77 -5.08 9.14
CA HIS A 429 -10.04 -3.87 8.72
C HIS A 429 -8.88 -3.51 9.67
N TRP A 430 -8.91 -3.99 10.91
CA TRP A 430 -7.81 -3.86 11.87
C TRP A 430 -7.05 -5.17 12.11
N SER A 431 -7.38 -6.24 11.37
CA SER A 431 -6.63 -7.50 11.40
C SER A 431 -5.32 -7.33 10.64
N VAL A 432 -4.28 -6.91 11.36
CA VAL A 432 -2.93 -6.73 10.80
C VAL A 432 -2.26 -8.08 10.53
N ALA A 433 -2.62 -9.12 11.30
CA ALA A 433 -1.98 -10.43 11.23
C ALA A 433 -2.14 -11.12 9.86
N GLY A 434 -3.32 -11.03 9.24
CA GLY A 434 -3.57 -11.60 7.91
C GLY A 434 -2.74 -10.93 6.82
N LEU A 435 -2.68 -9.59 6.85
CA LEU A 435 -1.86 -8.82 5.92
C LEU A 435 -0.37 -9.13 6.09
N ASN A 436 0.15 -9.09 7.31
CA ASN A 436 1.57 -9.35 7.55
C ASN A 436 1.98 -10.75 7.11
N ARG A 437 1.10 -11.73 7.26
CA ARG A 437 1.35 -13.08 6.76
C ARG A 437 1.47 -13.08 5.24
N MET A 438 0.54 -12.44 4.54
CA MET A 438 0.63 -12.27 3.08
C MET A 438 1.91 -11.53 2.66
N VAL A 439 2.34 -10.52 3.43
CA VAL A 439 3.61 -9.79 3.23
C VAL A 439 4.81 -10.70 3.33
N ALA A 440 4.92 -11.40 4.45
CA ALA A 440 6.03 -12.31 4.71
C ALA A 440 6.08 -13.43 3.65
N GLU A 441 4.92 -13.99 3.28
CA GLU A 441 4.83 -15.04 2.27
C GLU A 441 5.26 -14.54 0.87
N ARG A 442 4.83 -13.34 0.47
CA ARG A 442 5.24 -12.72 -0.80
C ARG A 442 6.73 -12.42 -0.82
N ASP A 443 7.24 -11.70 0.17
CA ASP A 443 8.64 -11.27 0.22
C ASP A 443 9.55 -12.50 0.25
N ALA A 444 9.22 -13.52 1.05
CA ALA A 444 9.96 -14.80 1.05
C ALA A 444 9.91 -15.54 -0.30
N ALA A 445 8.79 -15.46 -1.04
CA ALA A 445 8.71 -16.04 -2.39
C ALA A 445 9.56 -15.24 -3.40
N ALA A 446 9.53 -13.91 -3.33
CA ALA A 446 10.34 -13.02 -4.16
C ALA A 446 11.84 -13.20 -3.91
N GLU A 447 12.26 -13.26 -2.65
CA GLU A 447 13.65 -13.51 -2.27
C GLU A 447 14.16 -14.83 -2.80
N ARG A 448 13.38 -15.91 -2.64
CA ARG A 448 13.76 -17.22 -3.20
C ARG A 448 13.93 -17.16 -4.71
N CYS A 449 13.02 -16.50 -5.42
CA CYS A 449 13.12 -16.34 -6.87
C CYS A 449 14.40 -15.58 -7.28
N VAL A 450 14.67 -14.44 -6.63
CA VAL A 450 15.86 -13.62 -6.89
C VAL A 450 17.14 -14.39 -6.52
N ALA A 451 17.18 -15.07 -5.39
CA ALA A 451 18.31 -15.87 -4.95
C ALA A 451 18.63 -17.00 -5.94
N THR A 452 17.60 -17.69 -6.44
CA THR A 452 17.72 -18.75 -7.45
C THR A 452 18.35 -18.21 -8.72
N TYR A 453 17.86 -17.06 -9.19
CA TYR A 453 18.39 -16.41 -10.38
C TYR A 453 19.85 -15.98 -10.20
N LEU A 454 20.18 -15.31 -9.09
CA LEU A 454 21.55 -14.89 -8.79
C LEU A 454 22.52 -16.08 -8.72
N HIS A 455 22.04 -17.24 -8.26
CA HIS A 455 22.83 -18.46 -8.29
C HIS A 455 23.00 -18.99 -9.73
N ALA A 456 21.91 -19.05 -10.50
CA ALA A 456 21.91 -19.60 -11.86
C ALA A 456 22.73 -18.78 -12.87
N ILE A 457 22.84 -17.46 -12.69
CA ILE A 457 23.65 -16.62 -13.58
C ILE A 457 25.13 -16.53 -13.18
N ARG A 458 25.52 -17.14 -12.05
CA ARG A 458 26.90 -17.05 -11.55
C ARG A 458 27.85 -17.85 -12.43
N LYS A 459 28.90 -17.20 -12.90
CA LYS A 459 30.03 -17.79 -13.64
C LYS A 459 31.33 -17.63 -12.82
N PRO A 460 32.41 -18.38 -13.15
CA PRO A 460 33.70 -18.24 -12.46
C PRO A 460 34.30 -16.83 -12.51
N ASP A 461 33.97 -16.06 -13.53
CA ASP A 461 34.48 -14.71 -13.83
C ASP A 461 33.47 -13.58 -13.55
N GLY A 462 32.24 -13.89 -13.09
CA GLY A 462 31.22 -12.88 -12.83
C GLY A 462 29.78 -13.39 -12.85
N MET A 463 28.84 -12.54 -13.26
CA MET A 463 27.41 -12.85 -13.35
C MET A 463 26.93 -12.60 -14.80
N ASP A 464 26.14 -13.52 -15.35
CA ASP A 464 25.57 -13.43 -16.71
C ASP A 464 24.20 -12.76 -16.71
N TRP A 465 24.20 -11.43 -16.64
CA TRP A 465 22.98 -10.61 -16.60
C TRP A 465 22.14 -10.62 -17.89
N ASN A 466 22.53 -11.36 -18.93
CA ASN A 466 21.76 -11.47 -20.17
C ASN A 466 20.55 -12.41 -20.03
N GLN A 467 20.48 -13.20 -18.96
CA GLN A 467 19.35 -14.07 -18.69
C GLN A 467 18.17 -13.25 -18.12
N PRO A 468 16.94 -13.40 -18.64
CA PRO A 468 15.79 -12.69 -18.10
C PRO A 468 15.39 -13.22 -16.71
N LEU A 469 14.80 -12.35 -15.89
CA LEU A 469 14.26 -12.71 -14.57
C LEU A 469 12.81 -12.24 -14.46
N VAL A 470 11.87 -13.17 -14.44
CA VAL A 470 10.47 -12.89 -14.11
C VAL A 470 10.13 -13.53 -12.77
N CYS A 471 9.90 -12.71 -11.76
CA CYS A 471 9.48 -13.14 -10.42
C CYS A 471 8.07 -12.60 -10.13
N PRO A 472 6.99 -13.37 -10.38
CA PRO A 472 5.62 -12.87 -10.23
C PRO A 472 5.29 -12.30 -8.83
N SER A 473 5.96 -12.79 -7.79
CA SER A 473 5.86 -12.27 -6.42
C SER A 473 6.50 -10.89 -6.22
N ALA A 474 7.42 -10.47 -7.10
CA ALA A 474 8.08 -9.16 -7.07
C ALA A 474 7.57 -8.22 -8.18
N SER A 475 7.48 -8.70 -9.42
CA SER A 475 7.02 -7.94 -10.58
C SER A 475 6.62 -8.89 -11.72
N PRO A 476 5.56 -8.56 -12.50
CA PRO A 476 5.21 -9.34 -13.68
C PRO A 476 6.15 -9.08 -14.88
N ARG A 477 7.07 -8.10 -14.77
CA ARG A 477 8.02 -7.74 -15.83
C ARG A 477 9.35 -8.44 -15.63
N ASP A 478 10.16 -8.48 -16.69
CA ASP A 478 11.58 -8.82 -16.56
C ASP A 478 12.29 -7.79 -15.68
N ILE A 479 12.79 -8.23 -14.53
CA ILE A 479 13.50 -7.40 -13.56
C ILE A 479 15.02 -7.58 -13.60
N ALA A 480 15.57 -8.44 -14.47
CA ALA A 480 17.01 -8.65 -14.55
C ALA A 480 17.83 -7.35 -14.76
N PRO A 481 17.42 -6.42 -15.65
CA PRO A 481 18.16 -5.16 -15.82
C PRO A 481 18.15 -4.27 -14.58
N PHE A 482 17.04 -4.26 -13.84
CA PHE A 482 16.91 -3.48 -12.60
C PHE A 482 17.69 -4.12 -11.45
N LEU A 483 17.69 -5.45 -11.37
CA LEU A 483 18.46 -6.20 -10.39
C LEU A 483 19.96 -6.04 -10.62
N HIS A 484 20.42 -6.00 -11.86
CA HIS A 484 21.82 -5.69 -12.19
C HIS A 484 22.22 -4.31 -11.66
N ALA A 485 21.42 -3.27 -11.95
CA ALA A 485 21.69 -1.94 -11.41
C ALA A 485 21.66 -1.91 -9.88
N ALA A 486 20.73 -2.64 -9.23
CA ALA A 486 20.67 -2.77 -7.77
C ALA A 486 21.92 -3.47 -7.20
N TYR A 487 22.42 -4.49 -7.89
CA TYR A 487 23.65 -5.21 -7.54
C TYR A 487 24.87 -4.30 -7.61
N ASP A 488 25.03 -3.54 -8.70
CA ASP A 488 26.14 -2.58 -8.87
C ASP A 488 26.13 -1.48 -7.82
N LEU A 489 24.93 -1.03 -7.45
CA LEU A 489 24.73 -0.03 -6.39
C LEU A 489 24.85 -0.61 -4.98
N LYS A 490 25.10 -1.92 -4.85
CA LYS A 490 25.19 -2.65 -3.58
C LYS A 490 23.95 -2.46 -2.70
N ALA A 491 22.77 -2.58 -3.31
CA ALA A 491 21.49 -2.48 -2.60
C ALA A 491 21.43 -3.42 -1.39
N ASP A 492 20.95 -2.93 -0.24
CA ASP A 492 20.99 -3.68 1.02
C ASP A 492 20.21 -5.00 0.94
N PHE A 493 19.06 -5.01 0.27
CA PHE A 493 18.28 -6.24 0.08
C PHE A 493 19.04 -7.27 -0.79
N VAL A 494 19.81 -6.82 -1.78
CA VAL A 494 20.66 -7.71 -2.60
C VAL A 494 21.78 -8.28 -1.75
N GLN A 495 22.42 -7.45 -0.92
CA GLN A 495 23.46 -7.91 0.00
C GLN A 495 22.90 -8.91 1.01
N ALA A 496 21.70 -8.69 1.54
CA ALA A 496 21.04 -9.62 2.45
C ALA A 496 20.76 -10.98 1.78
N ILE A 497 20.25 -10.99 0.54
CA ILE A 497 20.02 -12.23 -0.23
C ILE A 497 21.34 -12.97 -0.50
N LEU A 498 22.39 -12.24 -0.91
CA LEU A 498 23.71 -12.82 -1.16
C LEU A 498 24.34 -13.36 0.13
N ALA A 499 24.17 -12.68 1.26
CA ALA A 499 24.65 -13.11 2.56
C ALA A 499 23.87 -14.34 3.07
N ASP A 500 22.54 -14.39 2.92
CA ASP A 500 21.75 -15.58 3.24
C ASP A 500 22.21 -16.76 2.39
N ALA A 501 22.35 -16.57 1.07
CA ALA A 501 22.85 -17.60 0.16
C ALA A 501 24.29 -18.05 0.47
N ALA A 502 25.15 -17.16 0.96
CA ALA A 502 26.51 -17.52 1.39
C ALA A 502 26.51 -18.30 2.72
N SER A 503 25.60 -17.96 3.63
CA SER A 503 25.47 -18.62 4.94
C SER A 503 24.65 -19.91 4.91
N ARG A 504 23.79 -20.08 3.90
CA ARG A 504 22.84 -21.19 3.71
C ARG A 504 22.73 -21.56 2.23
N PRO A 505 23.81 -22.06 1.60
CA PRO A 505 23.84 -22.35 0.16
C PRO A 505 22.80 -23.40 -0.27
N GLU A 506 22.33 -24.23 0.66
CA GLU A 506 21.26 -25.21 0.43
C GLU A 506 19.96 -24.59 -0.08
N ARG A 507 19.63 -23.35 0.31
CA ARG A 507 18.33 -22.74 0.00
C ARG A 507 18.25 -22.31 -1.46
N ALA A 508 19.33 -21.74 -1.98
CA ALA A 508 19.41 -21.36 -3.39
C ALA A 508 19.38 -22.61 -4.28
N MET A 509 20.15 -23.65 -3.88
CA MET A 509 20.16 -24.94 -4.56
C MET A 509 18.76 -25.58 -4.59
N LEU A 510 18.06 -25.63 -3.45
CA LEU A 510 16.69 -26.15 -3.35
C LEU A 510 15.75 -25.47 -4.36
N ALA A 511 15.82 -24.15 -4.45
CA ALA A 511 14.94 -23.39 -5.32
C ALA A 511 15.27 -23.58 -6.82
N THR A 512 16.56 -23.70 -7.18
CA THR A 512 16.97 -24.11 -8.53
C THR A 512 16.43 -25.51 -8.87
N LEU A 513 16.53 -26.46 -7.94
CA LEU A 513 16.06 -27.83 -8.11
C LEU A 513 14.55 -27.90 -8.34
N LEU A 514 13.78 -27.09 -7.61
CA LEU A 514 12.32 -27.00 -7.77
C LEU A 514 11.88 -26.39 -9.11
N GLN A 515 12.67 -25.49 -9.69
CA GLN A 515 12.29 -24.78 -10.92
C GLN A 515 12.82 -25.46 -12.20
N ALA A 516 14.06 -25.96 -12.16
CA ALA A 516 14.80 -26.40 -13.34
C ALA A 516 15.53 -27.73 -13.15
N GLY A 517 15.40 -28.37 -11.98
CA GLY A 517 16.06 -29.63 -11.70
C GLY A 517 15.63 -30.71 -12.70
N LYS A 518 16.60 -31.22 -13.47
CA LYS A 518 16.42 -32.36 -14.36
C LYS A 518 17.18 -33.60 -13.85
N LEU A 519 16.46 -34.70 -13.63
CA LEU A 519 17.07 -36.00 -13.33
C LEU A 519 17.54 -36.65 -14.64
N ASP A 520 18.81 -37.02 -14.71
CA ASP A 520 19.32 -37.86 -15.79
C ASP A 520 18.90 -39.31 -15.53
N GLU A 521 18.00 -39.82 -16.38
CA GLU A 521 17.45 -41.18 -16.27
C GLU A 521 18.53 -42.26 -16.40
N ALA A 522 19.61 -42.02 -17.16
CA ALA A 522 20.65 -43.04 -17.41
C ALA A 522 21.64 -43.17 -16.24
N SER A 523 21.93 -42.06 -15.55
CA SER A 523 22.93 -42.04 -14.47
C SER A 523 22.33 -41.94 -13.06
N ALA A 524 21.00 -41.79 -12.97
CA ALA A 524 20.32 -41.56 -11.70
C ALA A 524 20.84 -40.32 -10.95
N ARG A 525 21.49 -39.37 -11.63
CA ARG A 525 22.00 -38.13 -11.01
C ARG A 525 21.18 -36.93 -11.44
N LEU A 526 20.95 -36.01 -10.52
CA LEU A 526 20.33 -34.73 -10.85
C LEU A 526 21.41 -33.84 -11.50
N ARG A 527 21.14 -33.33 -12.71
CA ARG A 527 22.07 -32.44 -13.41
C ARG A 527 22.08 -31.08 -12.73
N LEU A 528 23.15 -30.82 -12.00
CA LEU A 528 23.53 -29.51 -11.49
C LEU A 528 24.77 -29.05 -12.26
N GLU A 529 24.91 -27.74 -12.52
CA GLU A 529 26.09 -27.18 -13.21
C GLU A 529 27.40 -27.38 -12.42
N ALA A 530 27.29 -27.64 -11.11
CA ALA A 530 28.39 -28.11 -10.28
C ALA A 530 28.16 -29.58 -9.87
N PRO A 531 29.17 -30.47 -9.98
CA PRO A 531 29.03 -31.85 -9.53
C PRO A 531 28.75 -31.87 -8.02
N PRO A 532 27.71 -32.59 -7.54
CA PRO A 532 27.42 -32.65 -6.12
C PRO A 532 28.63 -33.23 -5.39
N ARG A 533 29.08 -32.56 -4.34
CA ARG A 533 30.00 -33.16 -3.37
C ARG A 533 29.22 -34.23 -2.62
N ASP A 534 29.71 -35.45 -2.63
CA ASP A 534 29.15 -36.59 -1.87
C ASP A 534 29.38 -36.45 -0.34
N GLY A 535 29.48 -35.21 0.15
CA GLY A 535 30.14 -34.76 1.38
C GLY A 535 29.49 -35.24 2.68
N GLY A 536 29.47 -36.55 2.92
CA GLY A 536 28.95 -37.11 4.16
C GLY A 536 27.43 -37.12 4.27
N LEU A 537 26.69 -36.94 3.17
CA LEU A 537 25.23 -37.04 3.19
C LEU A 537 24.80 -38.50 3.39
N LEU A 538 23.99 -38.73 4.40
CA LEU A 538 23.43 -40.03 4.75
C LEU A 538 21.93 -39.91 4.98
N GLY A 539 21.19 -40.96 4.66
CA GLY A 539 19.78 -41.02 4.98
C GLY A 539 19.10 -42.24 4.38
N SER A 540 17.91 -42.52 4.91
CA SER A 540 17.07 -43.62 4.47
C SER A 540 15.61 -43.20 4.49
N LEU A 541 14.87 -43.66 3.49
CA LEU A 541 13.43 -43.82 3.60
C LEU A 541 13.15 -45.01 4.52
N ASP A 542 12.29 -44.83 5.51
CA ASP A 542 11.85 -45.92 6.37
C ASP A 542 10.57 -46.57 5.80
N ARG A 543 9.59 -45.73 5.45
CA ARG A 543 8.29 -46.17 4.92
C ARG A 543 7.51 -45.02 4.27
N PHE A 544 6.50 -45.37 3.47
CA PHE A 544 5.37 -44.48 3.22
C PHE A 544 4.28 -44.75 4.26
N THR A 545 3.46 -43.76 4.56
CA THR A 545 2.33 -43.94 5.48
C THR A 545 1.20 -43.00 5.13
N GLN A 546 -0.03 -43.41 5.44
CA GLN A 546 -1.19 -42.56 5.28
C GLN A 546 -1.35 -41.69 6.55
N LEU A 547 -1.30 -40.38 6.38
CA LEU A 547 -1.54 -39.44 7.47
C LEU A 547 -3.02 -39.44 7.88
N PRO A 548 -3.37 -38.98 9.09
CA PRO A 548 -4.76 -38.82 9.52
C PRO A 548 -5.60 -37.93 8.59
N SER A 549 -4.96 -37.05 7.82
CA SER A 549 -5.60 -36.24 6.78
C SER A 549 -6.01 -37.02 5.52
N GLY A 550 -5.66 -38.31 5.42
CA GLY A 550 -5.85 -39.17 4.25
C GLY A 550 -4.72 -39.08 3.21
N SER A 551 -3.78 -38.15 3.37
CA SER A 551 -2.65 -37.94 2.45
C SER A 551 -1.52 -38.96 2.68
N LEU A 552 -0.84 -39.38 1.62
CA LEU A 552 0.36 -40.22 1.74
C LEU A 552 1.58 -39.36 2.11
N ALA A 553 2.45 -39.86 2.99
CA ALA A 553 3.70 -39.22 3.36
C ALA A 553 4.86 -40.22 3.38
N ALA A 554 6.03 -39.79 2.88
CA ALA A 554 7.29 -40.48 3.03
C ALA A 554 7.93 -40.10 4.38
N LEU A 555 8.25 -41.11 5.20
CA LEU A 555 8.92 -40.94 6.48
C LEU A 555 10.31 -41.56 6.43
N GLY A 556 11.29 -40.87 7.02
CA GLY A 556 12.65 -41.37 7.09
C GLY A 556 13.55 -40.46 7.91
N TRP A 557 14.85 -40.54 7.64
CA TRP A 557 15.86 -39.66 8.21
C TRP A 557 16.91 -39.26 7.20
N ALA A 558 17.52 -38.10 7.43
CA ALA A 558 18.61 -37.57 6.62
C ALA A 558 19.53 -36.68 7.47
N VAL A 559 20.84 -36.82 7.29
CA VAL A 559 21.89 -36.06 7.99
C VAL A 559 22.95 -35.56 7.03
N ASP A 560 23.60 -34.49 7.44
CA ASP A 560 24.84 -33.98 6.85
C ASP A 560 25.98 -34.33 7.82
N ALA A 561 26.83 -35.29 7.45
CA ALA A 561 27.96 -35.66 8.31
C ALA A 561 29.18 -34.74 8.13
N ALA A 562 29.26 -33.96 7.04
CA ALA A 562 30.30 -32.95 6.88
C ALA A 562 30.01 -31.70 7.71
N VAL A 563 28.73 -31.32 7.83
CA VAL A 563 28.23 -30.31 8.77
C VAL A 563 27.37 -31.04 9.81
N PRO A 564 27.94 -31.49 10.93
CA PRO A 564 27.34 -32.52 11.80
C PRO A 564 26.00 -32.06 12.43
N ALA A 565 24.94 -32.23 11.66
CA ALA A 565 23.59 -31.75 11.86
C ALA A 565 22.61 -32.57 11.01
N PRO A 566 21.29 -32.50 11.30
CA PRO A 566 20.26 -32.93 10.37
C PRO A 566 20.47 -32.33 8.97
N ALA A 567 20.19 -33.07 7.91
CA ALA A 567 20.32 -32.54 6.56
C ALA A 567 19.30 -31.42 6.34
N ALA A 568 19.61 -30.42 5.51
CA ALA A 568 18.72 -29.28 5.38
C ALA A 568 17.33 -29.63 4.81
N PHE A 569 17.30 -30.41 3.72
CA PHE A 569 16.05 -30.78 3.06
C PHE A 569 16.09 -32.21 2.50
N VAL A 570 14.90 -32.76 2.35
CA VAL A 570 14.63 -33.95 1.54
C VAL A 570 13.74 -33.56 0.36
N LEU A 571 14.04 -34.10 -0.81
CA LEU A 571 13.38 -33.83 -2.08
C LEU A 571 12.76 -35.12 -2.60
N LEU A 572 11.63 -35.01 -3.28
CA LEU A 572 10.97 -36.09 -4.00
C LEU A 572 10.97 -35.78 -5.49
N GLY A 573 11.47 -36.72 -6.29
CA GLY A 573 11.52 -36.64 -7.73
C GLY A 573 10.76 -37.77 -8.43
N VAL A 574 10.23 -37.45 -9.61
CA VAL A 574 9.52 -38.38 -10.52
C VAL A 574 9.95 -38.08 -11.95
N GLY A 575 10.30 -39.12 -12.70
CA GLY A 575 10.85 -38.97 -14.05
C GLY A 575 12.08 -38.08 -14.04
N ASP A 576 12.03 -37.00 -14.82
CA ASP A 576 13.09 -36.00 -14.90
C ASP A 576 12.90 -34.81 -13.95
N HIS A 577 11.92 -34.75 -13.05
CA HIS A 577 11.63 -33.53 -12.25
C HIS A 577 11.58 -33.74 -10.73
N ILE A 578 11.86 -32.68 -9.96
CA ILE A 578 11.57 -32.60 -8.51
C ILE A 578 10.17 -32.01 -8.31
N VAL A 579 9.36 -32.66 -7.48
CA VAL A 579 7.92 -32.40 -7.35
C VAL A 579 7.48 -32.06 -5.92
N ALA A 580 8.27 -32.40 -4.90
CA ALA A 580 7.97 -32.07 -3.50
C ALA A 580 9.25 -32.01 -2.67
N THR A 581 9.19 -31.30 -1.54
CA THR A 581 10.33 -31.13 -0.62
C THR A 581 9.84 -31.02 0.82
N SER A 582 10.69 -31.32 1.79
CA SER A 582 10.40 -31.16 3.21
C SER A 582 11.70 -30.94 3.99
N PRO A 583 11.74 -30.04 4.99
CA PRO A 583 12.88 -29.94 5.89
C PRO A 583 12.98 -31.19 6.79
N THR A 584 14.17 -31.42 7.35
CA THR A 584 14.32 -32.32 8.50
C THR A 584 13.96 -31.60 9.81
N GLY A 585 13.92 -32.32 10.92
CA GLY A 585 13.58 -31.77 12.24
C GLY A 585 12.77 -32.72 13.12
N GLY A 586 12.43 -33.91 12.63
CA GLY A 586 11.75 -34.95 13.41
C GLY A 586 12.71 -35.70 14.33
N ALA A 587 12.28 -36.04 15.54
CA ALA A 587 13.12 -36.75 16.50
C ALA A 587 13.46 -38.19 16.05
N ARG A 588 14.75 -38.53 16.08
CA ARG A 588 15.41 -39.78 15.73
C ARG A 588 16.58 -40.07 16.69
N PRO A 589 16.29 -40.33 17.98
CA PRO A 589 17.33 -40.67 18.96
C PRO A 589 18.06 -41.97 18.60
N ASP A 590 17.42 -42.86 17.85
CA ASP A 590 18.02 -44.07 17.27
C ASP A 590 19.15 -43.75 16.29
N VAL A 591 18.93 -42.79 15.38
CA VAL A 591 19.95 -42.34 14.41
C VAL A 591 21.11 -41.68 15.13
N ALA A 592 20.83 -40.80 16.11
CA ALA A 592 21.85 -40.17 16.93
C ALA A 592 22.72 -41.19 17.69
N ALA A 593 22.12 -42.27 18.21
CA ALA A 593 22.84 -43.34 18.90
C ALA A 593 23.76 -44.13 17.95
N VAL A 594 23.30 -44.45 16.75
CA VAL A 594 24.08 -45.17 15.72
C VAL A 594 25.24 -44.32 15.20
N LEU A 595 24.98 -43.05 14.90
CA LEU A 595 26.00 -42.10 14.43
C LEU A 595 26.90 -41.57 15.56
N LYS A 596 26.57 -41.90 16.81
CA LYS A 596 27.28 -41.47 18.04
C LYS A 596 27.42 -39.95 18.13
N ASP A 597 26.40 -39.22 17.70
CA ASP A 597 26.36 -37.75 17.74
C ASP A 597 24.95 -37.27 18.11
N GLY A 598 24.82 -36.68 19.31
CA GLY A 598 23.55 -36.16 19.82
C GLY A 598 22.97 -35.00 19.01
N ARG A 599 23.76 -34.34 18.16
CA ARG A 599 23.26 -33.29 17.25
C ARG A 599 22.36 -33.86 16.16
N MET A 600 22.44 -35.16 15.90
CA MET A 600 21.62 -35.86 14.89
C MET A 600 20.25 -36.26 15.41
N THR A 601 19.88 -35.90 16.64
CA THR A 601 18.59 -36.28 17.21
C THR A 601 17.42 -35.78 16.40
N ASP A 602 17.52 -34.65 15.68
CA ASP A 602 16.40 -34.11 14.90
C ASP A 602 16.49 -34.45 13.40
N SER A 603 17.12 -35.57 13.03
CA SER A 603 17.36 -35.96 11.63
C SER A 603 16.16 -36.51 10.87
N GLY A 604 15.00 -36.66 11.51
CA GLY A 604 13.80 -37.23 10.91
C GLY A 604 13.12 -36.28 9.93
N PHE A 605 12.45 -36.82 8.93
CA PHE A 605 11.60 -36.05 8.01
C PHE A 605 10.23 -36.69 7.81
N SER A 606 9.26 -35.84 7.45
CA SER A 606 7.96 -36.24 6.93
C SER A 606 7.67 -35.42 5.69
N LEU A 607 7.66 -36.08 4.53
CA LEU A 607 7.48 -35.43 3.24
C LEU A 607 6.14 -35.87 2.65
N ALA A 608 5.24 -34.90 2.44
CA ALA A 608 3.94 -35.17 1.82
C ALA A 608 4.14 -35.58 0.35
N VAL A 609 3.49 -36.67 -0.04
CA VAL A 609 3.49 -37.15 -1.43
C VAL A 609 2.23 -36.58 -2.12
N PRO A 610 2.39 -35.85 -3.24
CA PRO A 610 1.25 -35.39 -4.04
C PRO A 610 0.29 -36.55 -4.39
N PRO A 611 -1.03 -36.40 -4.24
CA PRO A 611 -2.00 -37.49 -4.42
C PRO A 611 -1.87 -38.21 -5.77
N GLU A 612 -1.60 -37.47 -6.83
CA GLU A 612 -1.41 -37.94 -8.20
C GLU A 612 -0.22 -38.91 -8.37
N LEU A 613 0.71 -38.94 -7.41
CA LEU A 613 1.88 -39.81 -7.42
C LEU A 613 1.70 -41.10 -6.63
N THR A 614 0.54 -41.30 -6.01
CA THR A 614 0.23 -42.53 -5.27
C THR A 614 0.33 -43.74 -6.18
N GLY A 615 1.11 -44.75 -5.78
CA GLY A 615 1.39 -45.95 -6.57
C GLY A 615 2.47 -45.79 -7.66
N GLN A 616 2.96 -44.58 -7.90
CA GLN A 616 4.05 -44.35 -8.85
C GLN A 616 5.41 -44.62 -8.22
N ARG A 617 6.43 -44.90 -9.06
CA ARG A 617 7.82 -45.03 -8.61
C ARG A 617 8.41 -43.64 -8.40
N VAL A 618 8.76 -43.32 -7.17
CA VAL A 618 9.32 -42.02 -6.76
C VAL A 618 10.74 -42.20 -6.25
N ARG A 619 11.57 -41.15 -6.37
CA ARG A 619 12.96 -41.12 -5.91
C ARG A 619 13.10 -40.04 -4.86
N LEU A 620 13.86 -40.29 -3.79
CA LEU A 620 14.11 -39.29 -2.76
C LEU A 620 15.57 -38.87 -2.74
N PHE A 621 15.82 -37.59 -2.53
CA PHE A 621 17.16 -37.02 -2.44
C PHE A 621 17.32 -36.23 -1.14
N VAL A 622 18.51 -36.25 -0.57
CA VAL A 622 18.91 -35.40 0.54
C VAL A 622 19.76 -34.24 0.03
N LEU A 623 19.47 -33.04 0.53
CA LEU A 623 20.21 -31.82 0.28
C LEU A 623 20.90 -31.37 1.58
N GLY A 624 22.23 -31.31 1.55
CA GLY A 624 23.10 -30.89 2.65
C GLY A 624 23.16 -29.38 2.85
N HIS A 625 23.72 -28.95 3.98
CA HIS A 625 23.90 -27.53 4.32
C HIS A 625 24.99 -26.84 3.48
N ASP A 626 25.84 -27.60 2.80
CA ASP A 626 26.82 -27.07 1.85
C ASP A 626 26.31 -27.07 0.40
N GLY A 627 25.03 -27.43 0.19
CA GLY A 627 24.43 -27.60 -1.13
C GLY A 627 24.74 -28.95 -1.80
N GLY A 628 25.41 -29.88 -1.12
CA GLY A 628 25.59 -31.25 -1.58
C GLY A 628 24.25 -31.96 -1.78
N LEU A 629 24.16 -32.85 -2.77
CA LEU A 629 22.93 -33.55 -3.11
C LEU A 629 23.21 -35.05 -3.32
N LYS A 630 22.39 -35.91 -2.70
CA LYS A 630 22.55 -37.37 -2.82
C LYS A 630 21.20 -38.08 -2.81
N GLU A 631 21.06 -39.19 -3.54
CA GLU A 631 19.85 -40.02 -3.45
C GLU A 631 19.79 -40.76 -2.10
N LEU A 632 18.61 -40.78 -1.47
CA LEU A 632 18.35 -41.53 -0.24
C LEU A 632 18.29 -43.04 -0.51
N THR A 633 18.54 -43.82 0.53
CA THR A 633 18.40 -45.28 0.46
C THR A 633 16.91 -45.67 0.58
N PRO A 634 16.39 -46.63 -0.23
CA PRO A 634 17.09 -47.37 -1.29
C PRO A 634 17.22 -46.56 -2.60
N PRO A 635 18.36 -46.69 -3.31
CA PRO A 635 18.59 -45.97 -4.57
C PRO A 635 17.74 -46.53 -5.72
N GLY A 636 17.45 -45.71 -6.71
CA GLY A 636 16.70 -46.11 -7.91
C GLY A 636 15.18 -46.03 -7.75
N GLY A 637 14.68 -45.53 -6.62
CA GLY A 637 13.26 -45.23 -6.36
C GLY A 637 12.43 -46.40 -5.84
N VAL A 638 11.30 -46.05 -5.21
CA VAL A 638 10.37 -46.97 -4.55
C VAL A 638 8.94 -46.62 -4.97
N ALA A 639 8.03 -47.60 -5.02
CA ALA A 639 6.61 -47.32 -5.23
C ALA A 639 6.05 -46.54 -4.03
N ALA A 640 5.36 -45.43 -4.30
CA ALA A 640 4.71 -44.60 -3.28
C ALA A 640 3.40 -45.26 -2.83
N THR A 641 3.50 -46.34 -2.07
CA THR A 641 2.38 -47.10 -1.51
C THR A 641 2.55 -47.26 0.00
N PRO A 642 1.46 -47.18 0.80
CA PRO A 642 1.50 -47.28 2.26
C PRO A 642 2.20 -48.52 2.81
#